data_AF-A0A1Y1X6U4-F1
#
_entry.id   AF-A0A1Y1X6U4-F1
#
_cell.length_a   1.000
_cell.length_b   1.000
_cell.length_c   1.000
_cell.angle_alpha   90.00
_cell.angle_beta   90.00
_cell.angle_gamma   90.00
#
_symmetry.space_group_name_H-M   'P 1'
#
loop_
_entity.id
_entity.type
_entity.pdbx_description
1 polymer ?
#
loop_
_entity_poly.entity_id
_entity_poly.type
_entity_poly.pdbx_seq_one_letter_code
_entity_poly.pdbx_strand_id
1 'polypeptide(L)'
;MKFFIIIFTISILTLLTRAEFWDNVKRTELFEMIEKSIPEIRVTMPDSSWKEMVEKAQIEYQGDRTGFGVEADMKFIYEGNEEDFKIEFKLGGKSTTSFTKPGYNIKIKGKDQTLHGTKNFRLRSDQRDVSMMRSKITTDILQKSGLIATEVGYTELYVNDEYMGFWVISDSIKNKWIKRKFGDNGEEIKTLYECNGDEIRFDNGSAKTKCVNANKEYSDYMEPFHNFVDQVNAAKTRAELEEIMDVDNFIKYMAWEWLMGSFDHFLSWYGHNLYWYQQPNQKWVYIPYDHDIELGQDEYIGFYPNRTFNHGRDIDFAFLSFKDFELDHPIIQILVNDDDTNFRQLLGDIISKVFNPDTLLLHINKIRDFISPYVKKDRESGAGKINKIGRDSRFTYEHFLLNTEYTYIYDWISGFRSYGLKDWIRRRYNFAAAYYGINTNATSSEEKHKLIEPRPEPVVFTYRTPVYYDYTNITEIYYLSFNNVLPEYIPDKNYADDRVPILGINQYILENESSTKPPTATTKTKTTTKAITTKKTTTTTTTTTTTTTTPSPTQNCWSESLGYKCCSAGCKAASIFVDSDGSWGVENGEWCGIPSECSDSCDKLSSLLGYPCCKRCDSFLLTDDDANWGVENSEWCIIKSNCDVSVNYKK
;
A
#
# COMPACT_ATOMS: atom_id res chain seq x y z
N MET A 1 -62.57 -18.80 31.30
CA MET A 1 -61.27 -18.57 31.97
C MET A 1 -60.18 -19.06 31.02
N LYS A 2 -59.12 -18.25 30.85
CA LYS A 2 -57.94 -18.42 29.97
C LYS A 2 -58.07 -17.87 28.53
N PHE A 3 -57.84 -16.56 28.43
CA PHE A 3 -57.31 -15.90 27.22
C PHE A 3 -55.90 -16.44 26.96
N PHE A 4 -55.62 -16.92 25.75
CA PHE A 4 -54.28 -17.15 25.26
C PHE A 4 -53.77 -15.85 24.65
N ILE A 5 -52.87 -15.15 25.36
CA ILE A 5 -52.07 -14.07 24.81
C ILE A 5 -50.96 -14.73 24.00
N ILE A 6 -51.04 -14.62 22.67
CA ILE A 6 -49.93 -14.95 21.78
C ILE A 6 -48.92 -13.80 21.90
N ILE A 7 -47.85 -14.03 22.66
CA ILE A 7 -46.69 -13.15 22.69
C ILE A 7 -45.90 -13.42 21.42
N PHE A 8 -45.97 -12.50 20.46
CA PHE A 8 -45.01 -12.43 19.35
C PHE A 8 -43.65 -12.06 19.95
N THR A 9 -42.78 -13.03 20.16
CA THR A 9 -41.35 -12.78 20.35
C THR A 9 -40.80 -12.26 19.02
N ILE A 10 -40.73 -10.95 18.88
CA ILE A 10 -39.88 -10.30 17.87
C ILE A 10 -38.46 -10.68 18.28
N SER A 11 -37.92 -11.73 17.65
CA SER A 11 -36.48 -11.94 17.59
C SER A 11 -35.91 -10.71 16.90
N ILE A 12 -35.35 -9.81 17.70
CA ILE A 12 -34.43 -8.78 17.23
C ILE A 12 -33.23 -9.56 16.71
N LEU A 13 -33.28 -9.93 15.43
CA LEU A 13 -32.10 -10.23 14.66
C LEU A 13 -31.37 -8.89 14.60
N THR A 14 -30.42 -8.67 15.51
CA THR A 14 -29.43 -7.62 15.33
C THR A 14 -28.71 -7.97 14.05
N LEU A 15 -29.17 -7.40 12.93
CA LEU A 15 -28.35 -7.21 11.76
C LEU A 15 -27.14 -6.45 12.28
N LEU A 16 -26.06 -7.17 12.54
CA LEU A 16 -24.73 -6.58 12.65
C LEU A 16 -24.52 -5.92 11.30
N THR A 17 -24.83 -4.63 11.21
CA THR A 17 -24.44 -3.80 10.08
C THR A 17 -22.93 -3.92 10.04
N ARG A 18 -22.42 -4.60 9.01
CA ARG A 18 -20.98 -4.78 8.81
C ARG A 18 -20.34 -3.40 8.79
N ALA A 19 -19.26 -3.22 9.56
CA ALA A 19 -18.55 -1.97 9.56
C ALA A 19 -18.08 -1.66 8.12
N GLU A 20 -18.40 -0.48 7.60
CA GLU A 20 -17.90 -0.06 6.29
C GLU A 20 -16.41 0.30 6.41
N PHE A 21 -15.69 0.25 5.28
CA PHE A 21 -14.27 0.56 5.26
C PHE A 21 -13.96 1.94 5.87
N TRP A 22 -14.87 2.90 5.76
CA TRP A 22 -14.71 4.27 6.25
C TRP A 22 -15.30 4.55 7.62
N ASP A 23 -15.77 3.53 8.34
CA ASP A 23 -16.28 3.72 9.69
C ASP A 23 -15.21 4.38 10.56
N ASN A 24 -15.64 5.40 11.32
CA ASN A 24 -14.84 6.23 12.22
C ASN A 24 -13.74 7.07 11.55
N VAL A 25 -13.79 7.27 10.23
CA VAL A 25 -12.88 8.16 9.49
C VAL A 25 -13.68 9.31 8.88
N LYS A 26 -13.42 10.55 9.31
CA LYS A 26 -14.06 11.72 8.71
C LYS A 26 -13.31 12.12 7.45
N ARG A 27 -14.03 12.30 6.34
CA ARG A 27 -13.43 12.66 5.06
C ARG A 27 -14.03 13.95 4.51
N THR A 28 -13.37 14.51 3.52
CA THR A 28 -13.90 15.66 2.81
C THR A 28 -15.09 15.20 1.97
N GLU A 29 -16.21 15.93 2.08
CA GLU A 29 -17.50 15.60 1.44
C GLU A 29 -17.37 15.18 -0.03
N LEU A 30 -16.58 15.91 -0.83
CA LEU A 30 -16.32 15.55 -2.24
C LEU A 30 -15.90 14.08 -2.39
N PHE A 31 -14.94 13.63 -1.58
CA PHE A 31 -14.36 12.30 -1.71
C PHE A 31 -15.25 11.20 -1.13
N GLU A 32 -16.15 11.55 -0.19
CA GLU A 32 -17.20 10.64 0.27
C GLU A 32 -18.28 10.41 -0.80
N MET A 33 -18.58 11.45 -1.58
CA MET A 33 -19.55 11.38 -2.67
C MET A 33 -19.02 10.54 -3.83
N ILE A 34 -17.84 10.85 -4.36
CA ILE A 34 -17.32 10.23 -5.59
C ILE A 34 -16.91 8.75 -5.43
N GLU A 35 -16.98 8.21 -4.21
CA GLU A 35 -16.81 6.78 -3.95
C GLU A 35 -18.10 5.98 -4.07
N LYS A 36 -19.25 6.65 -4.05
CA LYS A 36 -20.55 6.02 -4.26
C LYS A 36 -20.87 5.92 -5.75
N SER A 37 -20.48 6.93 -6.53
CA SER A 37 -20.59 6.92 -7.99
C SER A 37 -19.52 7.83 -8.63
N ILE A 38 -19.11 7.49 -9.85
CA ILE A 38 -18.13 8.28 -10.61
C ILE A 38 -18.82 9.52 -11.18
N PRO A 39 -18.42 10.75 -10.79
CA PRO A 39 -18.96 11.97 -11.37
C PRO A 39 -18.42 12.24 -12.78
N GLU A 40 -19.11 13.13 -13.49
CA GLU A 40 -18.59 13.77 -14.69
C GLU A 40 -18.15 15.20 -14.38
N ILE A 41 -16.97 15.58 -14.84
CA ILE A 41 -16.53 16.97 -14.92
C ILE A 41 -16.61 17.38 -16.39
N ARG A 42 -17.46 18.36 -16.69
CA ARG A 42 -17.58 18.93 -18.04
C ARG A 42 -17.02 20.34 -18.05
N VAL A 43 -15.95 20.55 -18.79
CA VAL A 43 -15.31 21.86 -18.94
C VAL A 43 -15.69 22.46 -20.29
N THR A 44 -16.14 23.71 -20.29
CA THR A 44 -16.48 24.47 -21.48
C THR A 44 -15.61 25.72 -21.57
N MET A 45 -14.99 25.93 -22.73
CA MET A 45 -14.12 27.07 -23.02
C MET A 45 -14.16 27.42 -24.52
N PRO A 46 -13.69 28.60 -24.93
CA PRO A 46 -13.56 28.92 -26.36
C PRO A 46 -12.67 27.91 -27.09
N ASP A 47 -13.04 27.51 -28.32
CA ASP A 47 -12.27 26.54 -29.11
C ASP A 47 -10.82 26.96 -29.36
N SER A 48 -10.57 28.27 -29.48
CA SER A 48 -9.22 28.82 -29.60
C SER A 48 -8.36 28.53 -28.36
N SER A 49 -8.96 28.60 -27.18
CA SER A 49 -8.30 28.32 -25.90
C SER A 49 -7.98 26.85 -25.74
N TRP A 50 -8.90 25.96 -26.13
CA TRP A 50 -8.64 24.52 -26.14
C TRP A 50 -7.56 24.13 -27.15
N LYS A 51 -7.61 24.70 -28.37
CA LYS A 51 -6.59 24.48 -29.39
C LYS A 51 -5.20 24.91 -28.90
N GLU A 52 -5.08 26.08 -28.28
CA GLU A 52 -3.82 26.52 -27.69
C GLU A 52 -3.36 25.57 -26.57
N MET A 53 -4.27 25.09 -25.72
CA MET A 53 -3.92 24.11 -24.68
C MET A 53 -3.35 22.82 -25.28
N VAL A 54 -3.96 22.29 -26.35
CA VAL A 54 -3.45 21.12 -27.06
C VAL A 54 -2.09 21.39 -27.68
N GLU A 55 -1.88 22.54 -28.32
CA GLU A 55 -0.58 22.94 -28.87
C GLU A 55 0.50 23.02 -27.77
N LYS A 56 0.17 23.61 -26.62
CA LYS A 56 1.07 23.75 -25.45
C LYS A 56 1.33 22.43 -24.73
N ALA A 57 0.53 21.40 -24.98
CA ALA A 57 0.72 20.05 -24.45
C ALA A 57 1.68 19.20 -25.30
N GLN A 58 2.04 19.63 -26.51
CA GLN A 58 2.97 18.89 -27.38
C GLN A 58 4.40 19.06 -26.90
N ILE A 59 4.82 18.24 -25.92
CA ILE A 59 6.19 18.26 -25.41
C ILE A 59 6.76 16.85 -25.23
N GLU A 60 8.07 16.71 -25.44
CA GLU A 60 8.81 15.46 -25.25
C GLU A 60 9.55 15.44 -23.90
N TYR A 61 9.98 16.61 -23.41
CA TYR A 61 10.74 16.73 -22.16
C TYR A 61 10.00 17.59 -21.14
N GLN A 62 10.07 17.18 -19.86
CA GLN A 62 9.42 17.90 -18.75
C GLN A 62 9.88 19.36 -18.59
N GLY A 63 11.08 19.71 -19.07
CA GLY A 63 11.61 21.07 -19.03
C GLY A 63 10.84 22.05 -19.92
N ASP A 64 10.17 21.55 -20.95
CA ASP A 64 9.41 22.34 -21.92
C ASP A 64 7.99 22.66 -21.45
N ARG A 65 7.63 22.24 -20.23
CA ARG A 65 6.30 22.45 -19.66
C ARG A 65 5.95 23.95 -19.63
N THR A 66 4.77 24.26 -20.14
CA THR A 66 4.32 25.64 -20.31
C THR A 66 3.54 26.17 -19.10
N GLY A 67 2.94 25.26 -18.32
CA GLY A 67 2.00 25.62 -17.25
C GLY A 67 0.79 26.40 -17.75
N PHE A 68 0.46 26.26 -19.05
CA PHE A 68 -0.61 27.00 -19.70
C PHE A 68 -1.97 26.74 -19.05
N GLY A 69 -2.77 27.79 -18.93
CA GLY A 69 -4.10 27.70 -18.35
C GLY A 69 -5.02 28.81 -18.81
N VAL A 70 -6.31 28.54 -18.62
CA VAL A 70 -7.41 29.38 -19.11
C VAL A 70 -8.48 29.49 -18.03
N GLU A 71 -9.27 30.56 -18.09
CA GLU A 71 -10.54 30.59 -17.37
C GLU A 71 -11.58 29.80 -18.18
N ALA A 72 -12.36 28.96 -17.49
CA ALA A 72 -13.35 28.11 -18.12
C ALA A 72 -14.59 27.98 -17.23
N ASP A 73 -15.68 27.51 -17.84
CA ASP A 73 -16.86 27.02 -17.14
C ASP A 73 -16.70 25.53 -16.85
N MET A 74 -17.11 25.10 -15.66
CA MET A 74 -17.13 23.71 -15.25
C MET A 74 -18.50 23.35 -14.74
N LYS A 75 -19.06 22.26 -15.25
CA LYS A 75 -20.22 21.60 -14.67
C LYS A 75 -19.77 20.29 -14.02
N PHE A 76 -20.09 20.14 -12.73
CA PHE A 76 -19.91 18.91 -11.98
C PHE A 76 -21.24 18.16 -11.96
N ILE A 77 -21.26 16.92 -12.45
CA ILE A 77 -22.46 16.09 -12.53
C ILE A 77 -22.27 14.88 -11.63
N TYR A 78 -23.16 14.71 -10.65
CA TYR A 78 -23.13 13.61 -9.70
C TYR A 78 -24.55 13.11 -9.42
N GLU A 79 -24.80 11.82 -9.70
CA GLU A 79 -26.11 11.16 -9.53
C GLU A 79 -27.29 11.94 -10.17
N GLY A 80 -27.05 12.57 -11.32
CA GLY A 80 -28.04 13.36 -12.06
C GLY A 80 -28.24 14.79 -11.54
N ASN A 81 -27.56 15.19 -10.47
CA ASN A 81 -27.49 16.59 -10.04
C ASN A 81 -26.38 17.31 -10.81
N GLU A 82 -26.59 18.60 -11.08
CA GLU A 82 -25.63 19.45 -11.80
C GLU A 82 -25.27 20.67 -10.96
N GLU A 83 -23.97 20.96 -10.85
CA GLU A 83 -23.43 22.14 -10.17
C GLU A 83 -22.45 22.89 -11.08
N ASP A 84 -22.69 24.19 -11.27
CA ASP A 84 -21.89 25.03 -12.16
C ASP A 84 -20.86 25.89 -11.40
N PHE A 85 -19.64 25.95 -11.93
CA PHE A 85 -18.52 26.69 -11.37
C PHE A 85 -17.74 27.43 -12.45
N LYS A 86 -17.26 28.64 -12.12
CA LYS A 86 -16.15 29.26 -12.85
C LYS A 86 -14.84 28.68 -12.32
N ILE A 87 -13.94 28.27 -13.22
CA ILE A 87 -12.68 27.63 -12.85
C ILE A 87 -11.48 28.26 -13.56
N GLU A 88 -10.30 28.08 -12.95
CA GLU A 88 -9.02 28.15 -13.64
C GLU A 88 -8.61 26.71 -14.00
N PHE A 89 -8.48 26.42 -15.30
CA PHE A 89 -8.15 25.12 -15.84
C PHE A 89 -6.75 25.16 -16.48
N LYS A 90 -5.83 24.34 -15.97
CA LYS A 90 -4.40 24.39 -16.31
C LYS A 90 -3.86 23.02 -16.68
N LEU A 91 -2.91 22.97 -17.61
CA LEU A 91 -2.04 21.81 -17.75
C LEU A 91 -1.26 21.59 -16.44
N GLY A 92 -1.26 20.35 -15.97
CA GLY A 92 -0.70 19.94 -14.69
C GLY A 92 0.36 18.85 -14.82
N GLY A 93 1.22 18.76 -13.80
CA GLY A 93 2.32 17.80 -13.72
C GLY A 93 3.71 18.40 -13.83
N LYS A 94 4.72 17.53 -13.66
CA LYS A 94 6.15 17.80 -13.87
C LYS A 94 6.66 16.81 -14.91
N SER A 95 7.01 15.59 -14.50
CA SER A 95 7.44 14.54 -15.44
C SER A 95 6.30 14.05 -16.33
N THR A 96 5.07 14.00 -15.81
CA THR A 96 3.90 13.48 -16.52
C THR A 96 3.41 14.35 -17.68
N THR A 97 3.91 15.60 -17.82
CA THR A 97 3.54 16.46 -18.95
C THR A 97 4.12 15.96 -20.27
N SER A 98 5.21 15.17 -20.24
CA SER A 98 5.76 14.53 -21.44
C SER A 98 5.09 13.21 -21.79
N PHE A 99 4.02 12.80 -21.09
CA PHE A 99 3.23 11.65 -21.48
C PHE A 99 2.12 12.02 -22.44
N THR A 100 1.61 11.03 -23.16
CA THR A 100 0.55 11.28 -24.15
C THR A 100 -0.71 11.86 -23.52
N LYS A 101 -1.01 11.51 -22.26
CA LYS A 101 -2.17 11.97 -21.49
C LYS A 101 -1.70 12.85 -20.32
N PRO A 102 -1.39 14.14 -20.55
CA PRO A 102 -0.93 15.04 -19.49
C PRO A 102 -2.06 15.36 -18.51
N GLY A 103 -1.71 15.64 -17.24
CA GLY A 103 -2.68 15.97 -16.20
C GLY A 103 -3.24 17.39 -16.29
N TYR A 104 -4.22 17.69 -15.44
CA TYR A 104 -4.80 19.02 -15.28
C TYR A 104 -4.83 19.47 -13.83
N ASN A 105 -4.62 20.76 -13.59
CA ASN A 105 -4.90 21.42 -12.31
C ASN A 105 -6.19 22.24 -12.45
N ILE A 106 -7.13 22.05 -11.55
CA ILE A 106 -8.40 22.79 -11.48
C ILE A 106 -8.45 23.58 -10.18
N LYS A 107 -8.80 24.87 -10.30
CA LYS A 107 -9.09 25.74 -9.16
C LYS A 107 -10.45 26.38 -9.34
N ILE A 108 -11.35 26.17 -8.39
CA ILE A 108 -12.65 26.85 -8.35
C ILE A 108 -12.40 28.35 -8.10
N LYS A 109 -13.04 29.25 -8.85
CA LYS A 109 -12.96 30.71 -8.66
C LYS A 109 -13.90 31.16 -7.53
N GLY A 110 -13.91 32.45 -7.18
CA GLY A 110 -14.67 32.98 -6.03
C GLY A 110 -13.97 32.78 -4.68
N LYS A 111 -14.13 33.69 -3.71
CA LYS A 111 -13.40 33.64 -2.43
C LYS A 111 -13.83 32.45 -1.55
N ASP A 112 -15.13 32.20 -1.50
CA ASP A 112 -15.76 31.25 -0.57
C ASP A 112 -16.42 30.06 -1.26
N GLN A 113 -16.31 29.96 -2.57
CA GLN A 113 -16.82 28.81 -3.33
C GLN A 113 -15.86 27.62 -3.24
N THR A 114 -16.40 26.43 -3.07
CA THR A 114 -15.67 25.15 -3.10
C THR A 114 -16.57 24.10 -3.72
N LEU A 115 -15.98 23.08 -4.33
CA LEU A 115 -16.69 21.86 -4.69
C LEU A 115 -16.65 20.91 -3.48
N HIS A 116 -17.75 20.84 -2.74
CA HIS A 116 -17.90 20.00 -1.52
C HIS A 116 -16.68 20.04 -0.59
N GLY A 117 -16.29 21.27 -0.21
CA GLY A 117 -15.14 21.55 0.65
C GLY A 117 -13.80 21.70 -0.07
N THR A 118 -13.65 21.29 -1.33
CA THR A 118 -12.38 21.30 -2.08
C THR A 118 -12.27 22.50 -3.03
N LYS A 119 -11.13 23.20 -2.96
CA LYS A 119 -10.88 24.43 -3.74
C LYS A 119 -9.96 24.22 -4.94
N ASN A 120 -8.92 23.42 -4.74
CA ASN A 120 -7.92 23.10 -5.73
C ASN A 120 -7.80 21.58 -5.78
N PHE A 121 -7.84 21.00 -6.97
CA PHE A 121 -7.68 19.58 -7.17
C PHE A 121 -6.99 19.32 -8.51
N ARG A 122 -6.45 18.12 -8.65
CA ARG A 122 -5.70 17.68 -9.82
C ARG A 122 -6.42 16.53 -10.47
N LEU A 123 -6.46 16.53 -11.79
CA LEU A 123 -6.79 15.36 -12.60
C LEU A 123 -5.48 14.75 -13.07
N ARG A 124 -5.23 13.52 -12.64
CA ARG A 124 -4.03 12.77 -12.98
C ARG A 124 -4.40 11.64 -13.92
N SER A 125 -3.55 11.42 -14.91
CA SER A 125 -3.72 10.30 -15.83
C SER A 125 -3.25 8.98 -15.23
N ASP A 126 -2.34 9.06 -14.24
CA ASP A 126 -1.61 7.94 -13.63
C ASP A 126 -1.22 6.88 -14.67
N GLN A 127 -0.74 7.36 -15.81
CA GLN A 127 -0.50 6.54 -16.99
C GLN A 127 0.56 5.44 -16.74
N ARG A 128 1.46 5.66 -15.77
CA ARG A 128 2.46 4.68 -15.32
C ARG A 128 1.88 3.56 -14.46
N ASP A 129 0.80 3.84 -13.73
CA ASP A 129 0.17 2.89 -12.84
C ASP A 129 -0.72 1.94 -13.64
N VAL A 130 -0.28 0.69 -13.77
CA VAL A 130 -1.03 -0.37 -14.45
C VAL A 130 -2.40 -0.59 -13.82
N SER A 131 -2.49 -0.41 -12.49
CA SER A 131 -3.70 -0.65 -11.71
C SER A 131 -4.65 0.55 -11.67
N MET A 132 -4.19 1.76 -11.96
CA MET A 132 -4.91 3.03 -11.69
C MET A 132 -5.44 3.16 -10.24
N MET A 133 -4.86 2.44 -9.28
CA MET A 133 -5.37 2.29 -7.93
C MET A 133 -4.35 2.62 -6.85
N ARG A 134 -3.07 2.84 -7.19
CA ARG A 134 -2.01 3.10 -6.20
C ARG A 134 -2.28 4.34 -5.38
N SER A 135 -2.53 5.47 -6.03
CA SER A 135 -2.90 6.71 -5.32
C SER A 135 -4.12 6.55 -4.43
N LYS A 136 -5.12 5.77 -4.86
CA LYS A 136 -6.32 5.53 -4.07
C LYS A 136 -6.01 4.68 -2.84
N ILE A 137 -5.45 3.49 -3.02
CA ILE A 137 -5.18 2.54 -1.95
C ILE A 137 -4.21 3.12 -0.93
N THR A 138 -3.15 3.75 -1.41
CA THR A 138 -2.10 4.33 -0.59
C THR A 138 -2.65 5.45 0.32
N THR A 139 -3.47 6.35 -0.22
CA THR A 139 -4.09 7.42 0.57
C THR A 139 -5.23 6.91 1.47
N ASP A 140 -5.88 5.81 1.11
CA ASP A 140 -6.85 5.14 1.96
C ASP A 140 -6.19 4.50 3.18
N ILE A 141 -5.03 3.89 3.01
CA ILE A 141 -4.21 3.34 4.10
C ILE A 141 -3.83 4.47 5.07
N LEU A 142 -3.33 5.60 4.57
CA LEU A 142 -3.01 6.76 5.40
C LEU A 142 -4.23 7.20 6.22
N GLN A 143 -5.37 7.46 5.57
CA GLN A 143 -6.57 7.96 6.25
C GLN A 143 -7.16 6.97 7.24
N LYS A 144 -7.24 5.67 6.89
CA LYS A 144 -7.76 4.64 7.79
C LYS A 144 -6.82 4.38 8.96
N SER A 145 -5.53 4.65 8.80
CA SER A 145 -4.55 4.66 9.89
C SER A 145 -4.57 5.96 10.72
N GLY A 146 -5.47 6.91 10.42
CA GLY A 146 -5.60 8.19 11.12
C GLY A 146 -4.67 9.29 10.62
N LEU A 147 -3.72 8.97 9.73
CA LEU A 147 -2.80 9.94 9.16
C LEU A 147 -3.49 10.87 8.16
N ILE A 148 -2.88 12.04 7.97
CA ILE A 148 -3.39 13.11 7.14
C ILE A 148 -2.84 12.93 5.74
N ALA A 149 -3.73 12.76 4.77
CA ALA A 149 -3.32 12.63 3.38
C ALA A 149 -4.19 13.50 2.48
N THR A 150 -3.67 13.82 1.30
CA THR A 150 -4.53 14.17 0.18
C THR A 150 -5.52 13.05 -0.07
N GLU A 151 -6.78 13.38 -0.28
CA GLU A 151 -7.79 12.41 -0.65
C GLU A 151 -7.77 12.20 -2.17
N VAL A 152 -8.12 10.97 -2.57
CA VAL A 152 -8.11 10.53 -3.96
C VAL A 152 -9.44 9.85 -4.28
N GLY A 153 -9.94 10.08 -5.49
CA GLY A 153 -11.05 9.37 -6.07
C GLY A 153 -10.95 9.39 -7.59
N TYR A 154 -12.09 9.32 -8.27
CA TYR A 154 -12.13 9.16 -9.72
C TYR A 154 -13.19 10.07 -10.36
N THR A 155 -13.02 10.38 -11.63
CA THR A 155 -13.97 11.18 -12.42
C THR A 155 -13.82 10.86 -13.90
N GLU A 156 -14.89 11.07 -14.66
CA GLU A 156 -14.78 11.24 -16.12
C GLU A 156 -14.62 12.73 -16.46
N LEU A 157 -13.85 13.03 -17.50
CA LEU A 157 -13.64 14.40 -17.99
C LEU A 157 -14.25 14.56 -19.39
N TYR A 158 -14.91 15.68 -19.62
CA TYR A 158 -15.32 16.16 -20.93
C TYR A 158 -14.80 17.57 -21.12
N VAL A 159 -14.32 17.89 -22.33
CA VAL A 159 -13.93 19.25 -22.72
C VAL A 159 -14.66 19.61 -24.00
N ASN A 160 -15.44 20.69 -23.98
CA ASN A 160 -16.30 21.09 -25.11
C ASN A 160 -17.16 19.92 -25.64
N ASP A 161 -17.80 19.20 -24.72
CA ASP A 161 -18.63 18.00 -24.94
C ASP A 161 -17.90 16.77 -25.52
N GLU A 162 -16.60 16.85 -25.77
CA GLU A 162 -15.78 15.71 -26.15
C GLU A 162 -15.29 14.95 -24.93
N TYR A 163 -15.43 13.62 -24.94
CA TYR A 163 -14.94 12.75 -23.87
C TYR A 163 -13.41 12.73 -23.83
N MET A 164 -12.84 13.07 -22.67
CA MET A 164 -11.40 13.15 -22.42
C MET A 164 -10.88 12.03 -21.51
N GLY A 165 -11.68 10.99 -21.28
CA GLY A 165 -11.24 9.79 -20.58
C GLY A 165 -11.57 9.76 -19.09
N PHE A 166 -11.09 8.70 -18.45
CA PHE A 166 -11.19 8.45 -17.01
C PHE A 166 -9.94 8.98 -16.30
N TRP A 167 -10.12 9.62 -15.14
CA TRP A 167 -9.07 10.33 -14.42
C TRP A 167 -9.09 10.03 -12.93
N VAL A 168 -7.90 10.00 -12.35
CA VAL A 168 -7.71 10.05 -10.90
C VAL A 168 -7.85 11.52 -10.49
N ILE A 169 -8.80 11.81 -9.60
CA ILE A 169 -8.94 13.14 -8.99
C ILE A 169 -8.29 13.11 -7.62
N SER A 170 -7.42 14.07 -7.36
CA SER A 170 -6.71 14.20 -6.08
C SER A 170 -6.76 15.62 -5.56
N ASP A 171 -6.84 15.74 -4.24
CA ASP A 171 -6.78 17.02 -3.56
C ASP A 171 -5.44 17.74 -3.80
N SER A 172 -5.38 19.03 -3.46
CA SER A 172 -4.13 19.80 -3.51
C SER A 172 -3.83 20.50 -2.20
N ILE A 173 -2.66 20.18 -1.65
CA ILE A 173 -2.13 20.82 -0.45
C ILE A 173 -1.86 22.30 -0.75
N LYS A 174 -2.78 23.14 -0.26
CA LYS A 174 -2.77 24.59 -0.32
C LYS A 174 -3.44 25.13 0.95
N ASN A 175 -3.44 26.45 1.14
CA ASN A 175 -3.95 27.07 2.36
C ASN A 175 -5.34 26.56 2.79
N LYS A 176 -6.32 26.48 1.87
CA LYS A 176 -7.67 25.97 2.19
C LYS A 176 -7.67 24.51 2.65
N TRP A 177 -6.79 23.68 2.09
CA TRP A 177 -6.62 22.29 2.52
C TRP A 177 -6.04 22.21 3.94
N ILE A 178 -4.99 23.00 4.22
CA ILE A 178 -4.37 23.09 5.55
C ILE A 178 -5.41 23.51 6.59
N LYS A 179 -6.17 24.59 6.34
CA LYS A 179 -7.23 25.06 7.24
C LYS A 179 -8.27 23.97 7.51
N ARG A 180 -8.70 23.27 6.47
CA ARG A 180 -9.72 22.21 6.58
C ARG A 180 -9.23 20.99 7.36
N LYS A 181 -7.99 20.56 7.14
CA LYS A 181 -7.45 19.36 7.80
C LYS A 181 -6.97 19.70 9.21
N PHE A 182 -6.14 20.72 9.41
CA PHE A 182 -5.55 21.04 10.70
C PHE A 182 -6.41 21.94 11.60
N GLY A 183 -7.59 22.38 11.14
CA GLY A 183 -8.45 23.30 11.90
C GLY A 183 -7.84 24.70 12.10
N ASP A 184 -6.86 25.08 11.26
CA ASP A 184 -6.20 26.38 11.36
C ASP A 184 -7.16 27.49 10.90
N ASN A 185 -7.72 28.21 11.86
CA ASN A 185 -8.60 29.35 11.64
C ASN A 185 -7.84 30.68 11.50
N GLY A 186 -6.49 30.65 11.48
CA GLY A 186 -5.66 31.84 11.26
C GLY A 186 -5.97 32.53 9.94
N GLU A 187 -5.74 33.85 9.86
CA GLU A 187 -6.03 34.62 8.64
C GLU A 187 -5.15 34.15 7.46
N GLU A 188 -3.87 33.85 7.70
CA GLU A 188 -2.87 33.50 6.66
C GLU A 188 -1.95 32.32 7.05
N ILE A 189 -1.78 31.35 6.15
CA ILE A 189 -0.81 30.24 6.31
C ILE A 189 0.53 30.67 5.72
N LYS A 190 1.51 30.97 6.58
CA LYS A 190 2.86 31.44 6.17
C LYS A 190 3.93 30.35 6.17
N THR A 191 3.73 29.32 6.98
CA THR A 191 4.73 28.30 7.31
C THR A 191 4.46 26.96 6.63
N LEU A 192 4.03 27.00 5.36
CA LEU A 192 3.86 25.80 4.54
C LEU A 192 4.96 25.76 3.49
N TYR A 193 5.77 24.71 3.51
CA TYR A 193 6.94 24.55 2.64
C TYR A 193 6.79 23.29 1.80
N GLU A 194 6.99 23.43 0.49
CA GLU A 194 6.93 22.36 -0.50
C GLU A 194 8.35 21.92 -0.86
N CYS A 195 8.59 20.62 -0.79
CA CYS A 195 9.84 19.98 -1.15
C CYS A 195 9.60 19.11 -2.40
N ASN A 196 9.86 19.69 -3.58
CA ASN A 196 9.61 19.08 -4.90
C ASN A 196 10.86 19.07 -5.80
N GLY A 197 12.02 19.19 -5.17
CA GLY A 197 13.33 18.90 -5.76
C GLY A 197 13.75 17.47 -5.41
N ASP A 198 14.60 16.90 -6.26
CA ASP A 198 15.09 15.53 -6.11
C ASP A 198 16.25 15.50 -5.10
N GLU A 199 16.47 14.38 -4.43
CA GLU A 199 17.52 14.15 -3.42
C GLU A 199 17.51 15.18 -2.28
N ILE A 200 16.37 15.33 -1.61
CA ILE A 200 16.20 16.21 -0.45
C ILE A 200 16.51 15.44 0.83
N ARG A 201 17.40 16.01 1.63
CA ARG A 201 17.76 15.54 2.96
C ARG A 201 18.06 16.70 3.90
N PHE A 202 17.89 16.47 5.20
CA PHE A 202 18.20 17.46 6.23
C PHE A 202 19.70 17.57 6.52
N ASP A 203 20.41 16.44 6.51
CA ASP A 203 21.79 16.28 6.98
C ASP A 203 22.87 16.76 5.99
N ASN A 204 22.51 17.05 4.74
CA ASN A 204 23.45 17.55 3.71
C ASN A 204 23.12 18.99 3.25
N GLY A 205 22.18 19.66 3.90
CA GLY A 205 21.75 21.03 3.58
C GLY A 205 20.84 21.16 2.34
N SER A 206 20.56 20.08 1.61
CA SER A 206 19.73 20.13 0.39
C SER A 206 18.29 20.54 0.66
N ALA A 207 17.69 20.17 1.80
CA ALA A 207 16.34 20.62 2.14
C ALA A 207 16.24 22.16 2.18
N LYS A 208 17.25 22.85 2.71
CA LYS A 208 17.23 24.32 2.79
C LYS A 208 17.29 25.01 1.43
N THR A 209 17.82 24.33 0.41
CA THR A 209 18.00 24.89 -0.94
C THR A 209 16.97 24.40 -1.94
N LYS A 210 16.39 23.21 -1.72
CA LYS A 210 15.45 22.55 -2.64
C LYS A 210 13.99 22.58 -2.17
N CYS A 211 13.72 22.93 -0.91
CA CYS A 211 12.37 23.24 -0.46
C CYS A 211 12.09 24.74 -0.55
N VAL A 212 10.85 25.10 -0.87
CA VAL A 212 10.41 26.49 -1.04
C VAL A 212 9.09 26.73 -0.31
N ASN A 213 8.78 27.98 0.03
CA ASN A 213 7.46 28.31 0.55
C ASN A 213 6.38 27.98 -0.50
N ALA A 214 5.37 27.21 -0.12
CA ALA A 214 4.28 26.77 -0.99
C ALA A 214 3.38 27.94 -1.42
N ASN A 215 3.39 29.05 -0.67
CA ASN A 215 2.76 30.30 -1.05
C ASN A 215 3.80 31.27 -1.62
N LYS A 216 3.65 31.63 -2.89
CA LYS A 216 4.55 32.55 -3.61
C LYS A 216 4.62 33.94 -2.98
N GLU A 217 3.57 34.39 -2.28
CA GLU A 217 3.58 35.68 -1.57
C GLU A 217 4.53 35.68 -0.37
N TYR A 218 4.91 34.50 0.13
CA TYR A 218 5.84 34.32 1.25
C TYR A 218 7.11 33.57 0.81
N SER A 219 7.51 33.69 -0.46
CA SER A 219 8.71 33.00 -0.99
C SER A 219 9.97 33.26 -0.17
N ASP A 220 10.10 34.47 0.40
CA ASP A 220 11.27 34.89 1.16
C ASP A 220 11.17 34.53 2.65
N TYR A 221 10.04 34.00 3.10
CA TYR A 221 9.79 33.61 4.50
C TYR A 221 10.30 32.19 4.78
N MET A 222 11.61 31.98 4.57
CA MET A 222 12.28 30.67 4.69
C MET A 222 12.98 30.43 6.03
N GLU A 223 13.24 31.50 6.79
CA GLU A 223 13.98 31.44 8.06
C GLU A 223 13.40 30.41 9.06
N PRO A 224 12.07 30.31 9.27
CA PRO A 224 11.51 29.31 10.18
C PRO A 224 11.83 27.88 9.76
N PHE A 225 11.76 27.58 8.46
CA PHE A 225 12.08 26.26 7.93
C PHE A 225 13.58 25.95 8.02
N HIS A 226 14.44 26.94 7.76
CA HIS A 226 15.88 26.77 7.91
C HIS A 226 16.26 26.50 9.36
N ASN A 227 15.67 27.23 10.31
CA ASN A 227 15.87 26.99 11.74
C ASN A 227 15.34 25.61 12.15
N PHE A 228 14.18 25.18 11.64
CA PHE A 228 13.67 23.82 11.87
C PHE A 228 14.66 22.74 11.43
N VAL A 229 15.20 22.83 10.22
CA VAL A 229 16.21 21.87 9.72
C VAL A 229 17.47 21.88 10.60
N ASP A 230 17.93 23.05 11.05
CA ASP A 230 19.08 23.14 11.97
C ASP A 230 18.80 22.49 13.32
N GLN A 231 17.63 22.74 13.89
CA GLN A 231 17.21 22.17 15.18
C GLN A 231 17.13 20.64 15.11
N VAL A 232 16.57 20.09 14.01
CA VAL A 232 16.51 18.63 13.80
C VAL A 232 17.92 18.02 13.69
N ASN A 233 18.84 18.66 12.95
CA ASN A 233 20.22 18.17 12.84
C ASN A 233 21.01 18.33 14.15
N ALA A 234 20.70 19.34 14.94
CA ALA A 234 21.33 19.58 16.24
C ALA A 234 20.87 18.57 17.30
N ALA A 235 19.62 18.11 17.24
CA ALA A 235 19.05 17.16 18.19
C ALA A 235 19.89 15.87 18.30
N LYS A 236 19.91 15.30 19.50
CA LYS A 236 20.61 14.08 19.87
C LYS A 236 19.67 13.07 20.54
N THR A 237 18.50 13.52 20.94
CA THR A 237 17.50 12.68 21.63
C THR A 237 16.11 12.88 21.03
N ARG A 238 15.26 11.87 21.23
CA ARG A 238 13.84 11.96 20.91
C ARG A 238 13.15 13.13 21.62
N ALA A 239 13.49 13.40 22.89
CA ALA A 239 12.87 14.47 23.67
C ALA A 239 13.11 15.87 23.06
N GLU A 240 14.32 16.14 22.57
CA GLU A 240 14.63 17.39 21.86
C GLU A 240 13.82 17.51 20.56
N LEU A 241 13.65 16.41 19.81
CA LEU A 241 12.81 16.39 18.61
C LEU A 241 11.33 16.63 18.94
N GLU A 242 10.83 16.12 20.06
CA GLU A 242 9.44 16.31 20.52
C GLU A 242 9.12 17.78 20.86
N GLU A 243 10.12 18.61 21.20
CA GLU A 243 9.95 20.05 21.37
C GLU A 243 9.72 20.79 20.03
N ILE A 244 10.20 20.21 18.93
CA ILE A 244 10.26 20.84 17.62
C ILE A 244 9.14 20.33 16.69
N MET A 245 8.85 19.03 16.72
CA MET A 245 7.97 18.38 15.75
C MET A 245 7.05 17.33 16.36
N ASP A 246 6.05 16.94 15.59
CA ASP A 246 5.19 15.82 15.94
C ASP A 246 5.88 14.48 15.61
N VAL A 247 6.71 14.04 16.56
CA VAL A 247 7.59 12.88 16.41
C VAL A 247 6.81 11.59 16.13
N ASP A 248 5.73 11.34 16.86
CA ASP A 248 5.00 10.08 16.70
C ASP A 248 4.25 10.03 15.36
N ASN A 249 3.66 11.15 14.91
CA ASN A 249 3.09 11.21 13.56
C ASN A 249 4.16 10.98 12.50
N PHE A 250 5.34 11.60 12.66
CA PHE A 250 6.45 11.39 11.74
C PHE A 250 6.89 9.92 11.67
N ILE A 251 7.11 9.26 12.81
CA ILE A 251 7.45 7.83 12.86
C ILE A 251 6.38 6.97 12.17
N LYS A 252 5.10 7.29 12.37
CA LYS A 252 4.00 6.57 11.73
C LYS A 252 3.98 6.75 10.21
N TYR A 253 4.30 7.93 9.68
CA TYR A 253 4.51 8.12 8.24
C TYR A 253 5.72 7.31 7.74
N MET A 254 6.81 7.23 8.50
CA MET A 254 7.97 6.41 8.09
C MET A 254 7.61 4.92 8.04
N ALA A 255 6.81 4.43 9.00
CA ALA A 255 6.27 3.07 8.96
C ALA A 255 5.39 2.85 7.72
N TRP A 256 4.56 3.84 7.36
CA TRP A 256 3.75 3.80 6.14
C TRP A 256 4.62 3.80 4.86
N GLU A 257 5.61 4.68 4.73
CA GLU A 257 6.50 4.75 3.55
C GLU A 257 7.19 3.41 3.29
N TRP A 258 7.66 2.75 4.36
CA TRP A 258 8.26 1.42 4.26
C TRP A 258 7.26 0.34 3.84
N LEU A 259 6.04 0.33 4.40
CA LEU A 259 4.98 -0.59 3.96
C LEU A 259 4.62 -0.37 2.48
N MET A 260 4.66 0.89 2.03
CA MET A 260 4.37 1.27 0.65
C MET A 260 5.51 0.94 -0.31
N GLY A 261 6.76 0.86 0.15
CA GLY A 261 7.91 0.83 -0.77
C GLY A 261 8.09 2.16 -1.47
N SER A 262 7.93 3.25 -0.72
CA SER A 262 8.01 4.59 -1.28
C SER A 262 9.46 5.02 -1.47
N PHE A 263 9.96 4.96 -2.70
CA PHE A 263 11.30 5.45 -3.03
C PHE A 263 11.37 6.97 -3.29
N ASP A 264 10.22 7.63 -3.44
CA ASP A 264 10.13 9.04 -3.85
C ASP A 264 9.88 10.01 -2.68
N HIS A 265 9.65 9.51 -1.48
CA HIS A 265 9.41 10.32 -0.27
C HIS A 265 10.64 10.35 0.67
N PHE A 266 10.43 10.79 1.91
CA PHE A 266 11.46 11.13 2.87
C PHE A 266 12.52 10.03 3.09
N LEU A 267 12.12 8.76 3.22
CA LEU A 267 13.04 7.69 3.61
C LEU A 267 14.10 7.36 2.56
N SER A 268 13.80 7.54 1.29
CA SER A 268 14.57 6.97 0.18
C SER A 268 15.24 8.04 -0.68
N TRP A 269 15.76 7.64 -1.85
CA TRP A 269 16.72 8.39 -2.65
C TRP A 269 16.30 9.83 -2.94
N TYR A 270 15.04 10.02 -3.32
CA TYR A 270 14.60 11.32 -3.80
C TYR A 270 14.23 12.29 -2.67
N GLY A 271 13.73 11.84 -1.52
CA GLY A 271 13.25 12.78 -0.49
C GLY A 271 12.23 13.79 -1.04
N HIS A 272 11.49 13.45 -2.09
CA HIS A 272 10.70 14.35 -2.90
C HIS A 272 9.21 14.27 -2.48
N ASN A 273 8.37 15.09 -3.09
CA ASN A 273 6.91 14.99 -3.00
C ASN A 273 6.37 15.05 -1.57
N LEU A 274 6.90 15.98 -0.79
CA LEU A 274 6.48 16.21 0.59
C LEU A 274 6.31 17.70 0.92
N TYR A 275 5.51 17.96 1.94
CA TYR A 275 5.38 19.26 2.59
C TYR A 275 5.82 19.20 4.05
N TRP A 276 6.34 20.33 4.52
CA TRP A 276 6.49 20.62 5.94
C TRP A 276 5.58 21.78 6.32
N TYR A 277 4.86 21.64 7.42
CA TYR A 277 3.98 22.68 7.94
C TYR A 277 4.24 22.89 9.43
N GLN A 278 4.44 24.14 9.84
CA GLN A 278 4.46 24.49 11.26
C GLN A 278 3.03 24.81 11.71
N GLN A 279 2.51 23.97 12.59
CA GLN A 279 1.16 24.09 13.14
C GLN A 279 1.05 25.28 14.14
N PRO A 280 -0.17 25.72 14.50
CA PRO A 280 -0.37 26.78 15.49
C PRO A 280 0.19 26.47 16.89
N ASN A 281 0.42 25.18 17.21
CA ASN A 281 1.09 24.75 18.44
C ASN A 281 2.63 24.82 18.34
N GLN A 282 3.16 25.44 17.28
CA GLN A 282 4.58 25.60 16.94
C GLN A 282 5.32 24.32 16.53
N LYS A 283 4.66 23.14 16.55
CA LYS A 283 5.28 21.89 16.12
C LYS A 283 5.17 21.68 14.62
N TRP A 284 6.25 21.17 14.04
CA TRP A 284 6.31 20.81 12.62
C TRP A 284 5.69 19.44 12.33
N VAL A 285 5.03 19.33 11.18
CA VAL A 285 4.46 18.08 10.66
C VAL A 285 4.91 17.81 9.24
N TYR A 286 5.07 16.53 8.96
CA TYR A 286 5.34 15.96 7.65
C TYR A 286 4.04 15.62 6.94
N ILE A 287 3.96 15.92 5.63
CA ILE A 287 2.76 15.63 4.81
C ILE A 287 3.21 15.15 3.41
N PRO A 288 3.12 13.84 3.11
CA PRO A 288 3.45 13.32 1.78
C PRO A 288 2.30 13.55 0.78
N TYR A 289 2.62 13.71 -0.49
CA TYR A 289 1.67 13.80 -1.60
C TYR A 289 2.22 13.10 -2.84
N ASP A 290 1.43 13.02 -3.92
CA ASP A 290 1.89 12.41 -5.19
C ASP A 290 2.13 10.90 -5.12
N HIS A 291 1.10 10.18 -4.68
CA HIS A 291 1.14 8.75 -4.36
C HIS A 291 0.89 7.85 -5.59
N ASP A 292 1.50 8.08 -6.76
CA ASP A 292 1.32 7.20 -7.93
C ASP A 292 2.34 6.05 -8.04
N ILE A 293 3.41 6.10 -7.25
CA ILE A 293 4.59 5.24 -7.39
C ILE A 293 4.90 4.40 -6.15
N GLU A 294 3.87 4.04 -5.39
CA GLU A 294 3.95 3.13 -4.25
C GLU A 294 3.53 1.70 -4.62
N LEU A 295 3.52 0.82 -3.62
CA LEU A 295 3.08 -0.57 -3.70
C LEU A 295 3.82 -1.32 -4.80
N GLY A 296 5.16 -1.19 -4.77
CA GLY A 296 6.06 -1.85 -5.71
C GLY A 296 6.03 -1.31 -7.14
N GLN A 297 5.55 -0.09 -7.36
CA GLN A 297 5.72 0.58 -8.66
C GLN A 297 7.16 1.06 -8.79
N ASP A 298 7.79 0.79 -9.94
CA ASP A 298 9.08 1.32 -10.39
C ASP A 298 10.27 1.15 -9.43
N GLU A 299 10.12 0.39 -8.34
CA GLU A 299 11.17 0.08 -7.36
C GLU A 299 12.42 -0.45 -8.05
N TYR A 300 13.59 0.12 -7.79
CA TYR A 300 14.86 -0.20 -8.43
C TYR A 300 16.03 -0.13 -7.45
N ILE A 301 16.97 -1.08 -7.59
CA ILE A 301 18.12 -1.20 -6.67
C ILE A 301 19.00 0.06 -6.68
N GLY A 302 18.99 0.82 -7.78
CA GLY A 302 19.71 2.08 -7.91
C GLY A 302 19.21 3.17 -6.96
N PHE A 303 17.98 3.08 -6.45
CA PHE A 303 17.45 3.99 -5.43
C PHE A 303 17.99 3.71 -4.02
N TYR A 304 18.81 2.68 -3.85
CA TYR A 304 19.36 2.30 -2.55
C TYR A 304 20.88 2.39 -2.57
N PRO A 305 21.47 3.59 -2.74
CA PRO A 305 22.92 3.78 -2.72
C PRO A 305 23.52 3.23 -1.42
N ASN A 306 24.75 2.73 -1.49
CA ASN A 306 25.48 2.19 -0.33
C ASN A 306 24.86 0.94 0.33
N ARG A 307 23.70 0.46 -0.12
CA ARG A 307 23.18 -0.83 0.30
C ARG A 307 23.90 -1.96 -0.43
N THR A 308 24.15 -3.06 0.27
CA THR A 308 24.98 -4.19 -0.21
C THR A 308 24.41 -4.88 -1.46
N PHE A 309 23.14 -4.65 -1.77
CA PHE A 309 22.43 -5.20 -2.92
C PHE A 309 22.39 -4.26 -4.13
N ASN A 310 22.92 -3.04 -4.05
CA ASN A 310 22.93 -2.08 -5.16
C ASN A 310 23.73 -2.58 -6.39
N HIS A 311 24.70 -3.49 -6.19
CA HIS A 311 25.54 -4.02 -7.28
C HIS A 311 25.08 -5.39 -7.81
N GLY A 312 23.77 -5.66 -7.77
CA GLY A 312 23.19 -6.98 -8.06
C GLY A 312 22.19 -7.02 -9.23
N ARG A 313 21.53 -8.18 -9.36
CA ARG A 313 20.25 -8.28 -10.07
C ARG A 313 19.14 -7.69 -9.19
N ASP A 314 17.99 -7.39 -9.78
CA ASP A 314 16.81 -6.99 -9.01
C ASP A 314 16.48 -8.02 -7.92
N ILE A 315 15.90 -7.49 -6.84
CA ILE A 315 15.59 -8.19 -5.59
C ILE A 315 14.09 -8.18 -5.34
N ASP A 316 13.63 -8.98 -4.38
CA ASP A 316 12.28 -8.83 -3.82
C ASP A 316 12.28 -7.67 -2.82
N PHE A 317 11.88 -6.49 -3.28
CA PHE A 317 11.86 -5.27 -2.47
C PHE A 317 10.88 -5.39 -1.29
N ALA A 318 9.84 -6.22 -1.41
CA ALA A 318 8.86 -6.43 -0.34
C ALA A 318 9.47 -7.13 0.89
N PHE A 319 10.66 -7.73 0.75
CA PHE A 319 11.41 -8.39 1.82
C PHE A 319 12.56 -7.56 2.40
N LEU A 320 12.66 -6.27 2.04
CA LEU A 320 13.61 -5.37 2.70
C LEU A 320 13.14 -5.03 4.12
N SER A 321 14.02 -5.18 5.11
CA SER A 321 13.80 -4.63 6.45
C SER A 321 13.70 -3.09 6.39
N PHE A 322 13.11 -2.46 7.41
CA PHE A 322 13.07 -1.00 7.47
C PHE A 322 14.48 -0.38 7.39
N LYS A 323 15.43 -0.99 8.11
CA LYS A 323 16.83 -0.55 8.15
C LYS A 323 17.52 -0.71 6.80
N ASP A 324 17.23 -1.76 6.04
CA ASP A 324 17.79 -1.94 4.70
C ASP A 324 17.16 -1.00 3.67
N PHE A 325 15.91 -0.58 3.90
CA PHE A 325 15.13 0.28 3.03
C PHE A 325 15.44 1.77 3.19
N GLU A 326 15.52 2.28 4.42
CA GLU A 326 15.85 3.70 4.68
C GLU A 326 17.28 4.02 4.22
N LEU A 327 17.67 5.29 4.07
CA LEU A 327 19.00 5.69 3.57
C LEU A 327 19.87 6.39 4.62
N ASP A 328 20.01 5.75 5.78
CA ASP A 328 20.83 6.18 6.93
C ASP A 328 20.56 7.63 7.33
N HIS A 329 19.28 8.01 7.44
CA HIS A 329 18.89 9.36 7.86
C HIS A 329 19.20 9.56 9.36
N PRO A 330 19.95 10.60 9.78
CA PRO A 330 20.30 10.78 11.19
C PRO A 330 19.11 10.88 12.15
N ILE A 331 18.00 11.48 11.71
CA ILE A 331 16.76 11.53 12.50
C ILE A 331 16.15 10.13 12.69
N ILE A 332 16.24 9.26 11.69
CA ILE A 332 15.74 7.88 11.76
C ILE A 332 16.57 7.03 12.71
N GLN A 333 17.88 7.31 12.82
CA GLN A 333 18.71 6.67 13.83
C GLN A 333 18.14 6.90 15.24
N ILE A 334 17.87 8.16 15.58
CA ILE A 334 17.36 8.57 16.89
C ILE A 334 15.93 8.05 17.14
N LEU A 335 15.07 8.09 16.12
CA LEU A 335 13.64 7.83 16.29
C LEU A 335 13.24 6.36 16.09
N VAL A 336 14.06 5.55 15.44
CA VAL A 336 13.74 4.16 15.08
C VAL A 336 14.88 3.18 15.35
N ASN A 337 16.09 3.44 14.85
CA ASN A 337 17.14 2.40 14.89
C ASN A 337 17.79 2.23 16.28
N ASP A 338 17.81 3.27 17.11
CA ASP A 338 18.30 3.17 18.50
C ASP A 338 17.32 2.40 19.42
N ASP A 339 16.01 2.58 19.20
CA ASP A 339 14.92 1.85 19.86
C ASP A 339 13.68 1.83 18.96
N ASP A 340 13.33 0.65 18.44
CA ASP A 340 12.20 0.49 17.51
C ASP A 340 10.86 0.22 18.21
N THR A 341 10.78 0.31 19.55
CA THR A 341 9.56 0.00 20.32
C THR A 341 8.36 0.82 19.85
N ASN A 342 8.51 2.14 19.76
CA ASN A 342 7.43 3.03 19.33
C ASN A 342 7.13 2.88 17.83
N PHE A 343 8.16 2.70 17.00
CA PHE A 343 7.98 2.38 15.59
C PHE A 343 7.14 1.12 15.38
N ARG A 344 7.47 0.04 16.10
CA ARG A 344 6.77 -1.24 16.06
C ARG A 344 5.32 -1.12 16.47
N GLN A 345 5.03 -0.36 17.54
CA GLN A 345 3.66 -0.08 17.97
C GLN A 345 2.85 0.64 16.89
N LEU A 346 3.41 1.68 16.29
CA LEU A 346 2.75 2.47 15.24
C LEU A 346 2.59 1.70 13.93
N LEU A 347 3.58 0.87 13.58
CA LEU A 347 3.49 -0.07 12.46
C LEU A 347 2.36 -1.08 12.68
N GLY A 348 2.30 -1.69 13.87
CA GLY A 348 1.24 -2.63 14.25
C GLY A 348 -0.15 -1.98 14.22
N ASP A 349 -0.25 -0.69 14.54
CA ASP A 349 -1.49 0.10 14.43
C ASP A 349 -1.95 0.20 12.97
N ILE A 350 -1.06 0.52 12.02
CA ILE A 350 -1.37 0.59 10.59
C ILE A 350 -1.78 -0.80 10.07
N ILE A 351 -0.99 -1.84 10.39
CA ILE A 351 -1.21 -3.21 9.92
C ILE A 351 -2.56 -3.74 10.41
N SER A 352 -2.82 -3.65 11.72
CA SER A 352 -4.06 -4.16 12.29
C SER A 352 -5.29 -3.47 11.72
N LYS A 353 -5.24 -2.15 11.49
CA LYS A 353 -6.41 -1.41 10.99
C LYS A 353 -6.66 -1.58 9.50
N VAL A 354 -5.59 -1.57 8.71
CA VAL A 354 -5.73 -1.49 7.26
C VAL A 354 -4.72 -2.31 6.51
N PHE A 355 -3.41 -2.28 6.81
CA PHE A 355 -2.39 -2.99 6.02
C PHE A 355 -2.31 -4.49 6.33
N ASN A 356 -3.45 -5.18 6.32
CA ASN A 356 -3.56 -6.62 6.48
C ASN A 356 -4.40 -7.21 5.33
N PRO A 357 -4.19 -8.48 4.98
CA PRO A 357 -4.85 -9.07 3.82
C PRO A 357 -6.36 -9.24 3.99
N ASP A 358 -6.88 -9.33 5.21
CA ASP A 358 -8.32 -9.44 5.45
C ASP A 358 -9.07 -8.14 5.14
N THR A 359 -8.43 -6.99 5.38
CA THR A 359 -8.98 -5.67 5.04
C THR A 359 -8.66 -5.27 3.60
N LEU A 360 -7.37 -5.22 3.22
CA LEU A 360 -6.95 -4.58 1.97
C LEU A 360 -7.35 -5.37 0.72
N LEU A 361 -7.28 -6.70 0.73
CA LEU A 361 -7.60 -7.48 -0.47
C LEU A 361 -9.08 -7.35 -0.83
N LEU A 362 -9.96 -7.25 0.18
CA LEU A 362 -11.39 -7.00 -0.03
C LEU A 362 -11.64 -5.58 -0.53
N HIS A 363 -10.92 -4.59 0.00
CA HIS A 363 -11.01 -3.20 -0.45
C HIS A 363 -10.53 -3.02 -1.89
N ILE A 364 -9.43 -3.68 -2.27
CA ILE A 364 -8.92 -3.72 -3.64
C ILE A 364 -9.97 -4.30 -4.59
N ASN A 365 -10.59 -5.43 -4.23
CA ASN A 365 -11.67 -6.00 -5.06
C ASN A 365 -12.81 -5.00 -5.26
N LYS A 366 -13.24 -4.32 -4.18
CA LYS A 366 -14.32 -3.33 -4.25
C LYS A 366 -13.98 -2.17 -5.19
N ILE A 367 -12.78 -1.60 -5.07
CA ILE A 367 -12.34 -0.50 -5.95
C ILE A 367 -12.20 -0.99 -7.40
N ARG A 368 -11.53 -2.12 -7.62
CA ARG A 368 -11.34 -2.71 -8.95
C ARG A 368 -12.68 -2.90 -9.66
N ASP A 369 -13.65 -3.51 -8.99
CA ASP A 369 -14.97 -3.77 -9.56
C ASP A 369 -15.73 -2.47 -9.84
N PHE A 370 -15.58 -1.45 -8.99
CA PHE A 370 -16.18 -0.13 -9.16
C PHE A 370 -15.62 0.62 -10.38
N ILE A 371 -14.29 0.60 -10.59
CA ILE A 371 -13.66 1.37 -11.67
C ILE A 371 -13.46 0.59 -12.98
N SER A 372 -13.57 -0.74 -12.94
CA SER A 372 -13.30 -1.64 -14.07
C SER A 372 -13.96 -1.22 -15.40
N PRO A 373 -15.27 -0.87 -15.45
CA PRO A 373 -15.91 -0.44 -16.70
C PRO A 373 -15.29 0.84 -17.27
N TYR A 374 -14.88 1.77 -16.41
CA TYR A 374 -14.30 3.06 -16.78
C TYR A 374 -12.85 2.91 -17.25
N VAL A 375 -12.06 2.08 -16.57
CA VAL A 375 -10.70 1.74 -17.01
C VAL A 375 -10.74 1.07 -18.39
N LYS A 376 -11.66 0.13 -18.61
CA LYS A 376 -11.85 -0.51 -19.92
C LYS A 376 -12.13 0.52 -21.01
N LYS A 377 -13.13 1.39 -20.80
CA LYS A 377 -13.49 2.46 -21.73
C LYS A 377 -12.33 3.43 -22.00
N ASP A 378 -11.55 3.79 -20.97
CA ASP A 378 -10.39 4.66 -21.11
C ASP A 378 -9.29 4.03 -21.98
N ARG A 379 -8.93 2.77 -21.71
CA ARG A 379 -7.88 2.05 -22.44
C ARG A 379 -8.29 1.74 -23.88
N GLU A 380 -9.55 1.44 -24.14
CA GLU A 380 -10.07 1.15 -25.49
C GLU A 380 -10.23 2.43 -26.34
N SER A 381 -10.61 3.55 -25.73
CA SER A 381 -10.82 4.81 -26.47
C SER A 381 -9.55 5.61 -26.73
N GLY A 382 -8.55 5.53 -25.84
CA GLY A 382 -7.38 6.40 -25.88
C GLY A 382 -7.70 7.88 -25.64
N ALA A 383 -8.86 8.17 -25.05
CA ALA A 383 -9.34 9.53 -24.80
C ALA A 383 -8.40 10.32 -23.87
N GLY A 384 -8.35 11.64 -24.07
CA GLY A 384 -7.48 12.54 -23.30
C GLY A 384 -5.99 12.49 -23.68
N LYS A 385 -5.57 11.61 -24.60
CA LYS A 385 -4.20 11.58 -25.14
C LYS A 385 -3.94 12.76 -26.09
N ILE A 386 -3.88 13.97 -25.54
CA ILE A 386 -3.73 15.20 -26.31
C ILE A 386 -2.29 15.44 -26.75
N ASN A 387 -1.28 14.97 -26.01
CA ASN A 387 0.13 15.07 -26.41
C ASN A 387 0.48 13.93 -27.37
N LYS A 388 0.67 14.24 -28.66
CA LYS A 388 0.89 13.24 -29.71
C LYS A 388 2.35 12.80 -29.85
N ILE A 389 3.27 13.55 -29.27
CA ILE A 389 4.71 13.26 -29.28
C ILE A 389 5.22 12.74 -27.93
N GLY A 390 4.33 12.64 -26.94
CA GLY A 390 4.67 12.17 -25.60
C GLY A 390 4.89 10.66 -25.52
N ARG A 391 5.50 10.22 -24.42
CA ARG A 391 5.66 8.80 -24.09
C ARG A 391 4.32 8.19 -23.66
N ASP A 392 4.00 7.03 -24.20
CA ASP A 392 2.78 6.29 -23.88
C ASP A 392 3.09 5.08 -22.98
N SER A 393 2.16 4.74 -22.11
CA SER A 393 2.12 3.44 -21.43
C SER A 393 1.36 2.46 -22.32
N ARG A 394 1.84 1.22 -22.44
CA ARG A 394 1.20 0.23 -23.32
C ARG A 394 0.29 -0.73 -22.56
N PHE A 395 -0.16 -0.31 -21.38
CA PHE A 395 -1.00 -1.11 -20.51
C PHE A 395 -2.43 -1.23 -21.06
N THR A 396 -2.90 -2.46 -21.19
CA THR A 396 -4.24 -2.80 -21.65
C THR A 396 -5.18 -2.96 -20.45
N TYR A 397 -6.48 -3.12 -20.73
CA TYR A 397 -7.44 -3.49 -19.69
C TYR A 397 -7.12 -4.85 -19.03
N GLU A 398 -6.55 -5.80 -19.78
CA GLU A 398 -6.12 -7.08 -19.21
C GLU A 398 -4.94 -6.91 -18.24
N HIS A 399 -3.97 -6.06 -18.58
CA HIS A 399 -2.87 -5.73 -17.67
C HIS A 399 -3.39 -5.11 -16.35
N PHE A 400 -4.42 -4.26 -16.42
CA PHE A 400 -5.11 -3.74 -15.23
C PHE A 400 -5.68 -4.88 -14.37
N LEU A 401 -6.44 -5.81 -14.97
CA LEU A 401 -7.02 -6.94 -14.23
C LEU A 401 -5.93 -7.78 -13.55
N LEU A 402 -4.88 -8.13 -14.28
CA LEU A 402 -3.76 -8.93 -13.77
C LEU A 402 -2.96 -8.21 -12.68
N ASN A 403 -2.67 -6.91 -12.84
CA ASN A 403 -1.87 -6.14 -11.89
C ASN A 403 -2.63 -5.79 -10.61
N THR A 404 -3.97 -5.68 -10.65
CA THR A 404 -4.76 -5.57 -9.42
C THR A 404 -4.74 -6.85 -8.57
N GLU A 405 -4.29 -7.96 -9.14
CA GLU A 405 -4.08 -9.24 -8.47
C GLU A 405 -2.61 -9.43 -8.12
N TYR A 406 -1.99 -10.52 -8.62
CA TYR A 406 -0.67 -10.97 -8.22
C TYR A 406 0.41 -10.80 -9.30
N THR A 407 0.01 -10.33 -10.49
CA THR A 407 0.90 -10.36 -11.64
C THR A 407 1.81 -9.13 -11.65
N TYR A 408 3.12 -9.37 -11.58
CA TYR A 408 4.13 -8.34 -11.82
C TYR A 408 4.24 -8.12 -13.34
N ILE A 409 3.95 -6.90 -13.78
CA ILE A 409 4.06 -6.48 -15.19
C ILE A 409 5.21 -5.50 -15.38
N TYR A 410 6.00 -5.70 -16.43
CA TYR A 410 7.08 -4.80 -16.84
C TYR A 410 6.96 -4.44 -18.32
N ASP A 411 6.72 -3.16 -18.61
CA ASP A 411 6.79 -2.60 -19.96
C ASP A 411 8.24 -2.20 -20.26
N TRP A 412 8.91 -2.93 -21.15
CA TRP A 412 10.32 -2.70 -21.51
C TRP A 412 10.55 -1.39 -22.26
N ILE A 413 9.70 -1.06 -23.24
CA ILE A 413 9.86 0.19 -24.02
C ILE A 413 9.67 1.38 -23.11
N SER A 414 8.55 1.37 -22.37
CA SER A 414 8.21 2.49 -21.51
C SER A 414 8.83 2.34 -20.13
N GLY A 415 9.75 1.40 -19.89
CA GLY A 415 10.51 1.25 -18.65
C GLY A 415 9.69 1.17 -17.35
N PHE A 416 8.37 1.00 -17.40
CA PHE A 416 7.50 1.01 -16.23
C PHE A 416 7.28 -0.40 -15.73
N ARG A 417 7.48 -0.61 -14.44
CA ARG A 417 7.42 -1.94 -13.83
C ARG A 417 6.62 -1.89 -12.54
N SER A 418 5.82 -2.90 -12.32
CA SER A 418 4.77 -2.83 -11.33
C SER A 418 4.48 -4.20 -10.74
N TYR A 419 4.76 -4.38 -9.45
CA TYR A 419 4.28 -5.55 -8.71
C TYR A 419 2.75 -5.64 -8.81
N GLY A 420 2.21 -6.85 -8.74
CA GLY A 420 0.78 -7.02 -8.51
C GLY A 420 0.40 -6.42 -7.15
N LEU A 421 -0.68 -5.64 -7.06
CA LEU A 421 -1.06 -4.94 -5.83
C LEU A 421 -1.23 -5.91 -4.65
N LYS A 422 -1.92 -7.04 -4.87
CA LYS A 422 -2.12 -8.04 -3.81
C LYS A 422 -0.85 -8.81 -3.50
N ASP A 423 0.00 -9.04 -4.49
CA ASP A 423 1.31 -9.67 -4.29
C ASP A 423 2.20 -8.82 -3.38
N TRP A 424 2.37 -7.52 -3.70
CA TRP A 424 3.14 -6.58 -2.86
C TRP A 424 2.63 -6.56 -1.41
N ILE A 425 1.33 -6.34 -1.24
CA ILE A 425 0.71 -6.22 0.10
C ILE A 425 0.94 -7.50 0.90
N ARG A 426 0.73 -8.68 0.29
CA ARG A 426 0.90 -9.95 1.00
C ARG A 426 2.37 -10.25 1.32
N ARG A 427 3.30 -9.99 0.40
CA ARG A 427 4.74 -10.16 0.66
C ARG A 427 5.21 -9.25 1.79
N ARG A 428 4.88 -7.95 1.70
CA ARG A 428 5.25 -6.96 2.72
C ARG A 428 4.59 -7.26 4.07
N TYR A 429 3.32 -7.66 4.08
CA TYR A 429 2.62 -8.08 5.29
C TYR A 429 3.29 -9.29 5.94
N ASN A 430 3.62 -10.32 5.16
CA ASN A 430 4.29 -11.52 5.67
C ASN A 430 5.67 -11.19 6.27
N PHE A 431 6.44 -10.32 5.61
CA PHE A 431 7.72 -9.84 6.15
C PHE A 431 7.49 -9.09 7.47
N ALA A 432 6.55 -8.15 7.50
CA ALA A 432 6.26 -7.38 8.70
C ALA A 432 5.79 -8.28 9.86
N ALA A 433 5.00 -9.32 9.56
CA ALA A 433 4.54 -10.27 10.54
C ALA A 433 5.68 -11.09 11.15
N ALA A 434 6.59 -11.57 10.30
CA ALA A 434 7.73 -12.37 10.71
C ALA A 434 8.81 -11.56 11.46
N TYR A 435 9.05 -10.31 11.05
CA TYR A 435 10.12 -9.47 11.61
C TYR A 435 9.67 -8.66 12.84
N TYR A 436 8.45 -8.12 12.82
CA TYR A 436 7.90 -7.28 13.89
C TYR A 436 6.91 -8.03 14.79
N GLY A 437 6.61 -9.31 14.53
CA GLY A 437 5.75 -10.13 15.38
C GLY A 437 4.29 -9.73 15.33
N ILE A 438 3.66 -9.89 14.17
CA ILE A 438 2.21 -9.72 13.99
C ILE A 438 1.53 -11.09 14.06
N ASN A 439 0.44 -11.20 14.82
CA ASN A 439 -0.30 -12.43 14.99
C ASN A 439 -1.13 -12.77 13.75
N THR A 440 -0.64 -13.70 12.93
CA THR A 440 -1.32 -14.21 11.73
C THR A 440 -2.25 -15.38 12.00
N ASN A 441 -2.06 -16.08 13.13
CA ASN A 441 -2.66 -17.40 13.39
C ASN A 441 -3.94 -17.32 14.24
N ALA A 442 -4.19 -16.18 14.88
CA ALA A 442 -5.42 -15.96 15.63
C ALA A 442 -6.66 -15.94 14.72
N THR A 443 -7.77 -16.45 15.26
CA THR A 443 -9.07 -16.49 14.60
C THR A 443 -10.01 -15.39 15.08
N SER A 444 -9.74 -14.76 16.23
CA SER A 444 -10.52 -13.64 16.74
C SER A 444 -9.96 -12.31 16.20
N SER A 445 -10.84 -11.38 15.81
CA SER A 445 -10.44 -10.03 15.36
C SER A 445 -9.72 -9.21 16.44
N GLU A 446 -9.90 -9.58 17.71
CA GLU A 446 -9.22 -8.95 18.85
C GLU A 446 -7.71 -9.22 18.85
N GLU A 447 -7.29 -10.40 18.41
CA GLU A 447 -5.88 -10.84 18.41
C GLU A 447 -5.27 -10.88 17.00
N LYS A 448 -6.08 -11.21 15.98
CA LYS A 448 -5.62 -11.31 14.59
C LYS A 448 -5.10 -9.98 14.08
N HIS A 449 -3.99 -10.04 13.36
CA HIS A 449 -3.25 -8.91 12.83
C HIS A 449 -2.73 -7.92 13.88
N LYS A 450 -2.77 -8.24 15.18
CA LYS A 450 -2.19 -7.42 16.26
C LYS A 450 -0.75 -7.81 16.55
N LEU A 451 -0.02 -6.94 17.25
CA LEU A 451 1.31 -7.25 17.75
C LEU A 451 1.25 -8.37 18.81
N ILE A 452 2.22 -9.27 18.75
CA ILE A 452 2.46 -10.29 19.77
C ILE A 452 3.31 -9.67 20.88
N GLU A 453 2.90 -9.85 22.13
CA GLU A 453 3.67 -9.42 23.30
C GLU A 453 3.93 -10.60 24.25
N PRO A 454 5.19 -10.85 24.68
CA PRO A 454 6.41 -10.13 24.29
C PRO A 454 6.80 -10.36 22.81
N ARG A 455 7.59 -9.45 22.24
CA ARG A 455 8.08 -9.54 20.85
C ARG A 455 8.78 -10.89 20.59
N PRO A 456 8.34 -11.67 19.58
CA PRO A 456 9.07 -12.86 19.12
C PRO A 456 10.43 -12.52 18.49
N GLU A 457 11.33 -13.50 18.42
CA GLU A 457 12.60 -13.34 17.68
C GLU A 457 12.34 -12.97 16.21
N PRO A 458 12.91 -11.86 15.70
CA PRO A 458 12.69 -11.42 14.32
C PRO A 458 13.19 -12.45 13.30
N VAL A 459 12.33 -12.82 12.36
CA VAL A 459 12.71 -13.64 11.20
C VAL A 459 12.92 -12.74 9.99
N VAL A 460 14.11 -12.82 9.38
CA VAL A 460 14.47 -12.05 8.18
C VAL A 460 14.35 -12.93 6.95
N PHE A 461 13.62 -12.45 5.94
CA PHE A 461 13.57 -13.11 4.63
C PHE A 461 14.70 -12.65 3.73
N THR A 462 15.20 -13.55 2.88
CA THR A 462 16.17 -13.18 1.86
C THR A 462 15.47 -12.39 0.75
N TYR A 463 15.89 -11.14 0.54
CA TYR A 463 15.45 -10.34 -0.60
C TYR A 463 16.15 -10.76 -1.91
N ARG A 464 17.21 -11.59 -1.85
CA ARG A 464 17.96 -12.07 -3.04
C ARG A 464 17.23 -13.21 -3.75
N THR A 465 15.95 -13.01 -4.04
CA THR A 465 15.13 -13.96 -4.78
C THR A 465 15.31 -13.71 -6.28
N PRO A 466 15.65 -14.73 -7.09
CA PRO A 466 15.72 -14.54 -8.53
C PRO A 466 14.35 -14.14 -9.07
N VAL A 467 14.33 -13.11 -9.92
CA VAL A 467 13.16 -12.67 -10.68
C VAL A 467 13.20 -13.32 -12.06
N TYR A 468 12.14 -14.03 -12.41
CA TYR A 468 12.00 -14.73 -13.68
C TYR A 468 11.17 -13.88 -14.63
N TYR A 469 11.56 -13.92 -15.90
CA TYR A 469 10.88 -13.22 -16.98
C TYR A 469 10.21 -14.27 -17.85
N ASP A 470 8.91 -14.13 -18.01
CA ASP A 470 8.19 -14.90 -19.01
C ASP A 470 8.44 -14.30 -20.40
N TYR A 471 9.21 -15.03 -21.21
CA TYR A 471 9.52 -14.69 -22.61
C TYR A 471 8.61 -15.40 -23.61
N THR A 472 7.59 -16.14 -23.14
CA THR A 472 6.73 -16.96 -24.02
C THR A 472 5.91 -16.12 -24.99
N ASN A 473 5.63 -14.87 -24.63
CA ASN A 473 5.16 -13.84 -25.55
C ASN A 473 6.34 -12.93 -25.91
N ILE A 474 6.70 -12.86 -27.19
CA ILE A 474 7.67 -11.90 -27.76
C ILE A 474 7.03 -10.49 -27.81
N THR A 475 6.29 -10.13 -26.77
CA THR A 475 5.76 -8.80 -26.54
C THR A 475 6.77 -8.07 -25.68
N GLU A 476 7.00 -6.79 -25.95
CA GLU A 476 7.86 -5.92 -25.13
C GLU A 476 7.23 -5.60 -23.76
N ILE A 477 6.23 -6.38 -23.34
CA ILE A 477 5.64 -6.45 -22.00
C ILE A 477 6.03 -7.82 -21.43
N TYR A 478 6.73 -7.82 -20.31
CA TYR A 478 7.17 -9.01 -19.61
C TYR A 478 6.31 -9.23 -18.36
N TYR A 479 6.05 -10.49 -18.07
CA TYR A 479 5.45 -10.93 -16.81
C TYR A 479 6.54 -11.48 -15.92
N LEU A 480 6.63 -10.93 -14.71
CA LEU A 480 7.68 -11.26 -13.76
C LEU A 480 7.11 -12.14 -12.65
N SER A 481 7.92 -13.08 -12.16
CA SER A 481 7.57 -13.91 -11.01
C SER A 481 8.77 -14.15 -10.10
N PHE A 482 8.50 -14.33 -8.81
CA PHE A 482 9.48 -14.74 -7.82
C PHE A 482 9.39 -16.25 -7.59
N ASN A 483 10.52 -16.92 -7.30
CA ASN A 483 10.54 -18.35 -7.00
C ASN A 483 9.66 -18.75 -5.81
N ASN A 484 9.56 -17.87 -4.82
CA ASN A 484 8.69 -18.07 -3.67
C ASN A 484 7.27 -17.64 -4.01
N VAL A 485 6.51 -18.55 -4.62
CA VAL A 485 5.10 -18.34 -4.90
C VAL A 485 4.34 -18.21 -3.57
N LEU A 486 3.53 -17.16 -3.44
CA LEU A 486 2.67 -17.01 -2.27
C LEU A 486 1.60 -18.10 -2.27
N PRO A 487 1.32 -18.75 -1.13
CA PRO A 487 0.20 -19.69 -1.04
C PRO A 487 -1.12 -18.97 -1.32
N GLU A 488 -2.16 -19.71 -1.69
CA GLU A 488 -3.51 -19.14 -1.79
C GLU A 488 -3.93 -18.51 -0.45
N TYR A 489 -4.68 -17.41 -0.51
CA TYR A 489 -5.20 -16.74 0.69
C TYR A 489 -6.62 -16.27 0.46
N ILE A 490 -7.50 -16.65 1.39
CA ILE A 490 -8.90 -16.25 1.40
C ILE A 490 -9.09 -15.26 2.57
N PRO A 491 -9.36 -13.97 2.29
CA PRO A 491 -9.63 -12.98 3.32
C PRO A 491 -10.78 -13.37 4.23
N ASP A 492 -10.59 -13.22 5.55
CA ASP A 492 -11.66 -13.28 6.52
C ASP A 492 -12.53 -12.02 6.42
N LYS A 493 -13.72 -12.18 5.83
CA LYS A 493 -14.68 -11.09 5.63
C LYS A 493 -15.22 -10.51 6.93
N ASN A 494 -15.06 -11.21 8.05
CA ASN A 494 -15.53 -10.79 9.37
C ASN A 494 -14.45 -10.09 10.20
N TYR A 495 -13.20 -10.05 9.71
CA TYR A 495 -12.18 -9.26 10.36
C TYR A 495 -12.55 -7.77 10.31
N ALA A 496 -12.43 -7.10 11.46
CA ALA A 496 -12.58 -5.67 11.59
C ALA A 496 -11.73 -5.17 12.77
N ASP A 497 -11.20 -3.97 12.63
CA ASP A 497 -10.53 -3.25 13.70
C ASP A 497 -11.02 -1.80 13.72
N ASP A 498 -12.13 -1.60 14.43
CA ASP A 498 -12.82 -0.31 14.49
C ASP A 498 -12.28 0.60 15.59
N ARG A 499 -11.16 0.22 16.23
CA ARG A 499 -10.50 1.05 17.24
C ARG A 499 -10.06 2.37 16.61
N VAL A 500 -10.17 3.46 17.35
CA VAL A 500 -9.62 4.75 16.90
C VAL A 500 -8.10 4.59 16.71
N PRO A 501 -7.52 5.09 15.59
CA PRO A 501 -6.08 5.07 15.41
C PRO A 501 -5.33 5.79 16.53
N ILE A 502 -4.16 5.28 16.91
CA ILE A 502 -3.39 5.80 18.05
C ILE A 502 -2.97 7.27 17.85
N LEU A 503 -2.88 7.73 16.60
CA LEU A 503 -2.48 9.10 16.23
C LEU A 503 -3.29 9.57 15.02
N GLY A 504 -3.51 10.88 14.92
CA GLY A 504 -4.08 11.50 13.73
C GLY A 504 -5.09 12.63 13.95
N ILE A 505 -5.40 13.36 12.86
CA ILE A 505 -6.41 14.44 12.83
C ILE A 505 -7.78 13.99 13.36
N ASN A 506 -8.15 12.71 13.14
CA ASN A 506 -9.43 12.19 13.60
C ASN A 506 -9.58 12.38 15.11
N GLN A 507 -8.52 12.22 15.91
CA GLN A 507 -8.57 12.45 17.35
C GLN A 507 -8.77 13.94 17.70
N TYR A 508 -8.02 14.85 17.06
CA TYR A 508 -8.17 16.30 17.27
C TYR A 508 -9.56 16.83 16.85
N ILE A 509 -10.09 16.36 15.71
CA ILE A 509 -11.43 16.73 15.24
C ILE A 509 -12.50 16.14 16.16
N LEU A 510 -12.40 14.87 16.57
CA LEU A 510 -13.34 14.25 17.51
C LEU A 510 -13.37 14.98 18.87
N GLU A 511 -12.19 15.37 19.37
CA GLU A 511 -12.06 16.13 20.62
C GLU A 511 -12.65 17.55 20.50
N ASN A 512 -12.47 18.22 19.35
CA ASN A 512 -13.05 19.54 19.09
C ASN A 512 -14.55 19.53 18.75
N GLU A 513 -15.06 18.46 18.13
CA GLU A 513 -16.51 18.29 17.94
C GLU A 513 -17.21 17.94 19.27
N SER A 514 -16.52 17.24 20.17
CA SER A 514 -17.01 17.01 21.53
C SER A 514 -17.03 18.30 22.37
N SER A 515 -16.17 19.29 22.07
CA SER A 515 -16.14 20.57 22.79
C SER A 515 -17.17 21.60 22.30
N THR A 516 -17.80 21.35 21.14
CA THR A 516 -18.82 22.22 20.52
C THR A 516 -20.26 21.74 20.72
N LYS A 517 -20.48 20.55 21.29
CA LYS A 517 -21.82 20.09 21.71
C LYS A 517 -22.20 20.67 23.08
N PRO A 518 -23.40 21.27 23.25
CA PRO A 518 -23.91 21.64 24.58
C PRO A 518 -23.97 20.40 25.49
N PRO A 519 -23.69 20.54 26.80
CA PRO A 519 -23.64 19.40 27.71
C PRO A 519 -25.02 18.75 27.77
N THR A 520 -25.14 17.58 27.14
CA THR A 520 -26.31 16.73 27.33
C THR A 520 -26.12 16.04 28.67
N ALA A 521 -26.99 16.35 29.62
CA ALA A 521 -26.93 15.83 30.98
C ALA A 521 -26.87 14.30 30.96
N THR A 522 -25.72 13.74 31.28
CA THR A 522 -25.55 12.30 31.47
C THR A 522 -25.04 12.05 32.88
N THR A 523 -25.87 11.32 33.62
CA THR A 523 -25.75 10.99 35.04
C THR A 523 -24.38 10.40 35.36
N LYS A 524 -23.64 11.06 36.26
CA LYS A 524 -22.37 10.58 36.81
C LYS A 524 -22.59 9.25 37.53
N THR A 525 -22.15 8.15 36.94
CA THR A 525 -21.89 6.92 37.70
C THR A 525 -20.39 6.86 37.97
N LYS A 526 -20.03 7.15 39.23
CA LYS A 526 -18.68 6.95 39.75
C LYS A 526 -18.36 5.45 39.74
N THR A 527 -17.40 5.03 38.92
CA THR A 527 -16.80 3.70 39.06
C THR A 527 -15.43 3.85 39.71
N THR A 528 -15.39 3.56 41.00
CA THR A 528 -14.21 3.51 41.83
C THR A 528 -13.39 2.27 41.48
N THR A 529 -12.14 2.44 41.10
CA THR A 529 -11.16 1.37 40.89
C THR A 529 -10.94 0.62 42.21
N LYS A 530 -11.19 -0.69 42.22
CA LYS A 530 -10.75 -1.57 43.31
C LYS A 530 -10.06 -2.78 42.70
N ALA A 531 -8.75 -2.86 42.95
CA ALA A 531 -7.91 -4.01 42.65
C ALA A 531 -8.47 -5.26 43.35
N ILE A 532 -8.65 -6.34 42.60
CA ILE A 532 -8.96 -7.66 43.14
C ILE A 532 -7.89 -8.64 42.67
N THR A 533 -6.94 -8.88 43.56
CA THR A 533 -6.06 -10.05 43.56
C THR A 533 -6.93 -11.31 43.66
N THR A 534 -6.79 -12.26 42.74
CA THR A 534 -7.37 -13.60 42.93
C THR A 534 -6.38 -14.71 42.64
N LYS A 535 -6.38 -15.66 43.58
CA LYS A 535 -5.49 -16.80 43.71
C LYS A 535 -5.72 -17.84 42.61
N LYS A 536 -4.60 -18.35 42.12
CA LYS A 536 -4.43 -19.60 41.36
C LYS A 536 -5.14 -20.76 42.07
N THR A 537 -6.13 -21.36 41.40
CA THR A 537 -6.73 -22.64 41.82
C THR A 537 -6.66 -23.59 40.64
N THR A 538 -5.81 -24.60 40.77
CA THR A 538 -5.63 -25.71 39.85
C THR A 538 -6.86 -26.60 39.88
N THR A 539 -7.52 -26.80 38.74
CA THR A 539 -8.56 -27.84 38.57
C THR A 539 -8.11 -28.76 37.45
N THR A 540 -7.83 -30.00 37.83
CA THR A 540 -7.47 -31.10 36.93
C THR A 540 -8.76 -31.68 36.35
N THR A 541 -8.94 -31.60 35.03
CA THR A 541 -10.02 -32.29 34.32
C THR A 541 -9.42 -33.40 33.47
N THR A 542 -9.75 -34.63 33.84
CA THR A 542 -9.40 -35.86 33.12
C THR A 542 -10.41 -36.06 31.99
N THR A 543 -9.96 -36.05 30.73
CA THR A 543 -10.78 -36.41 29.58
C THR A 543 -10.27 -37.72 28.99
N THR A 544 -11.14 -38.73 29.03
CA THR A 544 -10.93 -40.06 28.46
C THR A 544 -11.21 -40.01 26.96
N THR A 545 -10.21 -40.30 26.14
CA THR A 545 -10.35 -40.40 24.68
C THR A 545 -10.50 -41.86 24.27
N THR A 546 -11.61 -42.18 23.61
CA THR A 546 -11.91 -43.49 23.02
C THR A 546 -11.15 -43.64 21.71
N THR A 547 -10.24 -44.61 21.64
CA THR A 547 -9.48 -44.99 20.45
C THR A 547 -10.33 -45.84 19.51
N THR A 548 -10.40 -45.45 18.23
CA THR A 548 -10.78 -46.35 17.14
C THR A 548 -9.64 -46.34 16.13
N THR A 549 -8.96 -47.47 16.01
CA THR A 549 -7.78 -47.71 15.18
C THR A 549 -8.15 -48.47 13.91
N THR A 550 -7.65 -48.03 12.75
CA THR A 550 -7.21 -48.91 11.64
C THR A 550 -6.17 -48.13 10.80
N PRO A 551 -5.12 -48.77 10.24
CA PRO A 551 -3.77 -48.20 10.15
C PRO A 551 -3.36 -47.72 8.75
N SER A 552 -2.37 -46.84 8.69
CA SER A 552 -1.57 -46.54 7.49
C SER A 552 -0.11 -46.25 7.92
N PRO A 553 0.89 -46.50 7.06
CA PRO A 553 2.24 -46.89 7.47
C PRO A 553 2.99 -45.72 8.13
N THR A 554 3.73 -46.05 9.17
CA THR A 554 4.60 -45.14 9.94
C THR A 554 5.69 -44.55 9.05
N GLN A 555 5.52 -43.30 8.64
CA GLN A 555 6.57 -42.47 8.08
C GLN A 555 7.41 -41.90 9.22
N ASN A 556 8.69 -42.27 9.31
CA ASN A 556 9.57 -41.77 10.35
C ASN A 556 9.94 -40.32 10.05
N CYS A 557 9.42 -39.39 10.86
CA CYS A 557 9.68 -37.97 10.68
C CYS A 557 10.72 -37.46 11.68
N TRP A 558 11.90 -37.13 11.17
CA TRP A 558 13.05 -36.72 11.98
C TRP A 558 12.84 -35.36 12.68
N SER A 559 12.05 -34.47 12.10
CA SER A 559 11.80 -33.10 12.61
C SER A 559 11.04 -33.07 13.94
N GLU A 560 10.29 -34.13 14.28
CA GLU A 560 9.56 -34.21 15.55
C GLU A 560 10.49 -34.21 16.75
N SER A 561 11.70 -34.78 16.59
CA SER A 561 12.74 -34.78 17.62
C SER A 561 13.33 -33.38 17.89
N LEU A 562 13.14 -32.45 16.96
CA LEU A 562 13.57 -31.05 17.04
C LEU A 562 12.43 -30.10 17.44
N GLY A 563 11.24 -30.63 17.73
CA GLY A 563 10.06 -29.87 18.13
C GLY A 563 9.17 -29.37 16.99
N TYR A 564 9.40 -29.83 15.76
CA TYR A 564 8.63 -29.43 14.57
C TYR A 564 7.80 -30.60 14.03
N LYS A 565 6.58 -30.30 13.55
CA LYS A 565 5.67 -31.33 13.02
C LYS A 565 6.23 -31.94 11.74
N CYS A 566 5.78 -33.15 11.41
CA CYS A 566 5.98 -33.67 10.06
C CYS A 566 5.10 -32.92 9.05
N CYS A 567 5.58 -32.73 7.83
CA CYS A 567 4.72 -32.16 6.79
C CYS A 567 3.57 -33.12 6.52
N SER A 568 2.34 -32.62 6.62
CA SER A 568 1.12 -33.43 6.46
C SER A 568 0.99 -33.98 5.03
N ALA A 569 1.61 -33.31 4.07
CA ALA A 569 1.76 -33.80 2.70
C ALA A 569 2.82 -34.91 2.52
N GLY A 570 3.61 -35.25 3.55
CA GLY A 570 4.65 -36.29 3.49
C GLY A 570 5.68 -36.02 2.38
N CYS A 571 5.96 -37.02 1.53
CA CYS A 571 6.83 -36.85 0.37
C CYS A 571 6.30 -35.91 -0.73
N LYS A 572 5.06 -35.43 -0.60
CA LYS A 572 4.44 -34.45 -1.50
C LYS A 572 4.65 -33.00 -1.05
N ALA A 573 5.23 -32.78 0.12
CA ALA A 573 5.52 -31.44 0.62
C ALA A 573 6.60 -30.74 -0.20
N ALA A 574 6.40 -29.46 -0.51
CA ALA A 574 7.40 -28.65 -1.20
C ALA A 574 8.59 -28.36 -0.26
N SER A 575 9.79 -28.82 -0.65
CA SER A 575 11.03 -28.52 0.08
C SER A 575 11.43 -27.08 -0.16
N ILE A 576 11.29 -26.22 0.85
CA ILE A 576 11.61 -24.79 0.77
C ILE A 576 12.98 -24.45 1.40
N PHE A 577 13.55 -25.36 2.18
CA PHE A 577 14.83 -25.17 2.89
C PHE A 577 15.45 -26.54 3.20
N VAL A 578 16.78 -26.67 3.17
CA VAL A 578 17.50 -27.92 3.47
C VAL A 578 18.72 -27.61 4.33
N ASP A 579 18.92 -28.35 5.41
CA ASP A 579 20.07 -28.23 6.30
C ASP A 579 20.69 -29.60 6.62
N SER A 580 21.50 -29.68 7.69
CA SER A 580 22.15 -30.91 8.12
C SER A 580 21.20 -31.95 8.72
N ASP A 581 19.99 -31.55 9.12
CA ASP A 581 19.00 -32.42 9.75
C ASP A 581 18.02 -32.98 8.71
N GLY A 582 17.71 -32.22 7.64
CA GLY A 582 17.00 -32.72 6.46
C GLY A 582 16.29 -31.65 5.63
N SER A 583 15.30 -32.06 4.84
CA SER A 583 14.49 -31.14 3.99
C SER A 583 13.26 -30.63 4.73
N TRP A 584 13.03 -29.32 4.66
CA TRP A 584 11.98 -28.60 5.38
C TRP A 584 10.93 -28.02 4.43
N GLY A 585 9.66 -28.09 4.82
CA GLY A 585 8.51 -27.44 4.18
C GLY A 585 7.85 -26.41 5.11
N VAL A 586 6.93 -25.61 4.57
CA VAL A 586 6.04 -24.75 5.38
C VAL A 586 4.59 -25.00 5.01
N GLU A 587 3.79 -25.34 6.02
CA GLU A 587 2.35 -25.57 5.90
C GLU A 587 1.63 -24.62 6.84
N ASN A 588 0.67 -23.83 6.32
CA ASN A 588 -0.08 -22.84 7.10
C ASN A 588 0.81 -21.86 7.90
N GLY A 589 2.02 -21.55 7.39
CA GLY A 589 2.99 -20.67 8.04
C GLY A 589 3.83 -21.31 9.14
N GLU A 590 3.69 -22.62 9.41
CA GLU A 590 4.51 -23.37 10.36
C GLU A 590 5.54 -24.25 9.63
N TRP A 591 6.76 -24.34 10.19
CA TRP A 591 7.81 -25.23 9.69
C TRP A 591 7.47 -26.70 9.95
N CYS A 592 7.71 -27.53 8.93
CA CYS A 592 7.53 -28.97 9.01
C CYS A 592 8.69 -29.72 8.34
N GLY A 593 9.04 -30.91 8.86
CA GLY A 593 10.07 -31.76 8.25
C GLY A 593 9.49 -32.71 7.21
N ILE A 594 10.20 -32.87 6.10
CA ILE A 594 9.88 -33.81 5.04
C ILE A 594 10.58 -35.15 5.34
N PRO A 595 9.87 -36.30 5.33
CA PRO A 595 10.46 -37.59 5.69
C PRO A 595 11.71 -37.95 4.88
N SER A 596 12.73 -38.51 5.54
CA SER A 596 14.05 -38.80 4.94
C SER A 596 13.98 -39.81 3.79
N GLU A 597 12.97 -40.67 3.80
CA GLU A 597 12.70 -41.69 2.77
C GLU A 597 12.21 -41.12 1.43
N CYS A 598 11.91 -39.82 1.38
CA CYS A 598 11.46 -39.12 0.17
C CYS A 598 12.63 -38.71 -0.76
N SER A 599 13.87 -39.05 -0.42
CA SER A 599 15.08 -38.59 -1.12
C SER A 599 15.31 -39.20 -2.52
N ASP A 600 14.65 -40.32 -2.89
CA ASP A 600 14.86 -41.04 -4.18
C ASP A 600 13.54 -41.43 -4.89
N SER A 601 12.75 -40.46 -5.37
CA SER A 601 11.36 -40.66 -5.84
C SER A 601 11.20 -41.01 -7.33
N CYS A 602 12.13 -40.69 -8.23
CA CYS A 602 11.87 -40.80 -9.66
C CYS A 602 11.85 -42.23 -10.22
N ASP A 603 12.77 -43.09 -9.79
CA ASP A 603 12.87 -44.46 -10.33
C ASP A 603 11.64 -45.32 -9.97
N LYS A 604 11.01 -45.06 -8.82
CA LYS A 604 9.75 -45.72 -8.43
C LYS A 604 8.57 -45.23 -9.27
N LEU A 605 8.43 -43.91 -9.43
CA LEU A 605 7.33 -43.30 -10.16
C LEU A 605 7.37 -43.60 -11.66
N SER A 606 8.58 -43.69 -12.24
CA SER A 606 8.79 -44.07 -13.65
C SER A 606 8.19 -45.43 -14.00
N SER A 607 8.39 -46.43 -13.12
CA SER A 607 7.83 -47.77 -13.31
C SER A 607 6.30 -47.86 -13.11
N LEU A 608 5.72 -46.93 -12.37
CA LEU A 608 4.30 -46.91 -12.01
C LEU A 608 3.45 -46.14 -13.04
N LEU A 609 3.99 -45.03 -13.55
CA LEU A 609 3.28 -44.09 -14.43
C LEU A 609 3.67 -44.24 -15.90
N GLY A 610 4.76 -44.95 -16.21
CA GLY A 610 5.19 -45.24 -17.58
C GLY A 610 5.96 -44.10 -18.26
N TYR A 611 6.44 -43.11 -17.51
CA TYR A 611 7.20 -41.96 -18.01
C TYR A 611 8.66 -42.01 -17.55
N PRO A 612 9.63 -41.70 -18.42
CA PRO A 612 11.04 -41.74 -18.06
C PRO A 612 11.40 -40.63 -17.06
N CYS A 613 12.49 -40.82 -16.31
CA CYS A 613 13.06 -39.74 -15.51
C CYS A 613 13.68 -38.65 -16.38
N CYS A 614 13.48 -37.38 -16.01
CA CYS A 614 14.14 -36.26 -16.68
C CYS A 614 15.66 -36.38 -16.56
N LYS A 615 16.37 -36.03 -17.63
CA LYS A 615 17.84 -36.11 -17.66
C LYS A 615 18.48 -34.88 -17.04
N ARG A 616 17.78 -33.74 -17.05
CA ARG A 616 18.17 -32.47 -16.46
C ARG A 616 17.19 -32.07 -15.36
N CYS A 617 17.63 -31.16 -14.50
CA CYS A 617 16.90 -30.67 -13.34
C CYS A 617 16.26 -29.29 -13.55
N ASP A 618 16.51 -28.67 -14.72
CA ASP A 618 16.06 -27.34 -15.12
C ASP A 618 14.74 -27.35 -15.92
N SER A 619 14.15 -28.54 -16.11
CA SER A 619 12.96 -28.79 -16.93
C SER A 619 11.65 -28.79 -16.14
N PHE A 620 11.64 -28.29 -14.89
CA PHE A 620 10.47 -28.29 -13.99
C PHE A 620 9.35 -27.37 -14.50
N LEU A 621 8.15 -27.95 -14.74
CA LEU A 621 7.02 -27.26 -15.37
C LEU A 621 5.73 -27.34 -14.58
N LEU A 622 5.41 -28.50 -13.98
CA LEU A 622 4.25 -28.63 -13.10
C LEU A 622 4.43 -29.74 -12.06
N THR A 623 3.59 -29.71 -11.04
CA THR A 623 3.40 -30.79 -10.07
C THR A 623 1.93 -31.13 -10.03
N ASP A 624 1.59 -32.41 -10.08
CA ASP A 624 0.23 -32.90 -9.84
C ASP A 624 0.21 -33.97 -8.74
N ASP A 625 -0.92 -34.65 -8.59
CA ASP A 625 -1.12 -35.65 -7.55
C ASP A 625 -0.20 -36.89 -7.68
N ASP A 626 0.37 -37.09 -8.88
CA ASP A 626 1.13 -38.26 -9.28
C ASP A 626 2.65 -38.03 -9.26
N ALA A 627 3.16 -36.87 -9.75
CA ALA A 627 4.60 -36.58 -9.74
C ALA A 627 4.98 -35.09 -9.95
N ASN A 628 6.27 -34.79 -9.82
CA ASN A 628 6.88 -33.57 -10.36
C ASN A 628 7.27 -33.80 -11.81
N TRP A 629 6.76 -32.95 -12.71
CA TRP A 629 6.87 -33.15 -14.15
C TRP A 629 7.79 -32.13 -14.80
N GLY A 630 8.57 -32.62 -15.75
CA GLY A 630 9.29 -31.81 -16.71
C GLY A 630 9.02 -32.25 -18.15
N VAL A 631 9.45 -31.40 -19.08
CA VAL A 631 9.36 -31.68 -20.52
C VAL A 631 10.74 -31.55 -21.14
N GLU A 632 11.23 -32.64 -21.73
CA GLU A 632 12.49 -32.68 -22.46
C GLU A 632 12.25 -33.22 -23.86
N ASN A 633 12.76 -32.52 -24.89
CA ASN A 633 12.59 -32.89 -26.29
C ASN A 633 11.12 -33.15 -26.70
N SER A 634 10.20 -32.35 -26.15
CA SER A 634 8.75 -32.47 -26.37
C SER A 634 8.10 -33.75 -25.82
N GLU A 635 8.75 -34.45 -24.89
CA GLU A 635 8.21 -35.60 -24.16
C GLU A 635 8.15 -35.34 -22.66
N TRP A 636 7.14 -35.91 -21.99
CA TRP A 636 6.95 -35.80 -20.54
C TRP A 636 7.91 -36.71 -19.77
N CYS A 637 8.50 -36.18 -18.70
CA CYS A 637 9.40 -36.90 -17.84
C CYS A 637 9.18 -36.54 -16.36
N ILE A 638 9.60 -37.43 -15.46
CA ILE A 638 9.46 -37.25 -14.01
C ILE A 638 10.76 -36.67 -13.45
N ILE A 639 10.67 -35.59 -12.68
CA ILE A 639 11.84 -34.90 -12.13
C ILE A 639 12.40 -35.71 -10.96
N LYS A 640 13.74 -35.84 -10.91
CA LYS A 640 14.43 -36.57 -9.85
C LYS A 640 14.42 -35.79 -8.55
N SER A 641 14.18 -36.47 -7.43
CA SER A 641 14.21 -35.88 -6.08
C SER A 641 15.59 -35.37 -5.67
N ASN A 642 16.66 -35.92 -6.25
CA ASN A 642 18.04 -35.46 -6.05
C ASN A 642 18.44 -34.29 -6.97
N CYS A 643 17.48 -33.71 -7.70
CA CYS A 643 17.65 -32.41 -8.34
C CYS A 643 17.74 -31.33 -7.26
N ASP A 644 18.97 -31.14 -6.76
CA ASP A 644 19.34 -30.10 -5.82
C ASP A 644 19.19 -28.73 -6.48
N VAL A 645 18.41 -27.83 -5.86
CA VAL A 645 18.24 -26.44 -6.33
C VAL A 645 19.49 -25.60 -6.02
N SER A 646 20.54 -26.20 -5.44
CA SER A 646 21.84 -25.57 -5.23
C SER A 646 22.92 -26.08 -6.21
N VAL A 647 23.18 -25.23 -7.21
CA VAL A 647 24.46 -25.05 -7.94
C VAL A 647 25.04 -26.25 -8.73
N ASN A 648 25.01 -26.13 -10.06
CA ASN A 648 26.18 -26.25 -10.94
C ASN A 648 25.83 -25.53 -12.27
N TYR A 649 26.64 -24.66 -12.86
CA TYR A 649 28.02 -24.92 -13.27
C TYR A 649 28.86 -23.63 -13.42
N LYS A 650 30.16 -23.78 -13.11
CA LYS A 650 31.29 -23.14 -13.80
C LYS A 650 30.98 -23.05 -15.31
N LYS A 651 31.04 -21.90 -15.96
CA LYS A 651 32.25 -21.21 -16.42
C LYS A 651 31.84 -19.89 -17.07
#